data_AF-A0A2H5X7R7-F1
#
_entry.id   AF-A0A2H5X7R7-F1
#
_cell.length_a   1.000
_cell.length_b   1.000
_cell.length_c   1.000
_cell.angle_alpha   90.00
_cell.angle_beta   90.00
_cell.angle_gamma   90.00
#
_symmetry.space_group_name_H-M   'P 1'
#
loop_
_entity.id
_entity.type
_entity.pdbx_description
1 polymer ?
#
loop_
_entity_poly.entity_id
_entity_poly.type
_entity_poly.pdbx_seq_one_letter_code
_entity_poly.pdbx_strand_id
1 'polypeptide(L)'
;MNAQTAVELEVAPPIPLGRYRLYHYGDGTFWLYLVQNKGEVPLIGVHAPLPPIELRTAHERHSLFVRNCSVQKGEVALWDERLIDDIPVRWEILLHEESEGDLILQMHFLSYGSLQAEVQFLCNFIAENTHIKRFSCPHTSVLLTMPRHALSVTTLQPAYPGCMQVEEDGRLVWTLPAANLHQQVLQLRIHLERVVDKEHPTIQHIEHKTRLFPAEARPLPALKLRASAQSAVALLQNPEWQSRFAEDQAVLRVAPNDRRFSVFTLAAAKALLDWNRLSGDESAIWTARLALNSAMDFQVVNAQSSNSGACWDIVDENKQGSDITGRQRFNLYRNARVLQHLLLLHRDTGSELCVRVALNGISWLLLKRGATGIYDGATVLPDGTVQGGGGKGATGAIISVMCAAYGLTETEAYMHAANRLAEYLLRESCLPLSPGSVLPAELLSDLRHDVFAASSAIEGLARLYRAYPHEPLREGALRMMQWLRLWQLNTTMEGLGEAGEVLAGDGNPKGFVDASVEAARGALWAFLLQRDARWFAYATQALHAAGGYLDPLAGFPSAKLAYPDHVHALAMFLRAYLHWLLSIPALAPGVECDPDLLVCRTGNRIFVPEPSLWRSIRVEARGLADWVALACPATHDILLAVLTDGSSSAILVEVGEHRRMATDLIGGGTGTVYPLHAVPGIGSVGVYILQA
;
A
#
# COMPACT_ATOMS: atom_id res chain seq x y z
N MET A 1 -22.89 -45.08 53.66
CA MET A 1 -22.91 -44.90 52.19
C MET A 1 -22.79 -43.40 51.97
N ASN A 2 -21.56 -42.89 51.84
CA ASN A 2 -21.30 -41.46 51.77
C ASN A 2 -21.20 -41.04 50.31
N ALA A 3 -21.98 -40.01 49.97
CA ALA A 3 -21.87 -39.26 48.74
C ALA A 3 -20.44 -38.73 48.60
N GLN A 4 -19.72 -39.21 47.58
CA GLN A 4 -18.56 -38.48 47.07
C GLN A 4 -19.09 -37.35 46.20
N THR A 5 -18.98 -36.15 46.75
CA THR A 5 -19.12 -34.86 46.10
C THR A 5 -18.38 -34.85 44.77
N ALA A 6 -19.13 -34.91 43.67
CA ALA A 6 -18.70 -34.33 42.41
C ALA A 6 -18.49 -32.84 42.67
N VAL A 7 -17.27 -32.37 42.51
CA VAL A 7 -16.98 -30.93 42.54
C VAL A 7 -17.70 -30.35 41.32
N GLU A 8 -18.85 -29.73 41.53
CA GLU A 8 -19.46 -28.82 40.58
C GLU A 8 -18.49 -27.66 40.40
N LEU A 9 -17.60 -27.77 39.40
CA LEU A 9 -16.89 -26.62 38.87
C LEU A 9 -17.97 -25.65 38.38
N GLU A 10 -17.99 -24.42 38.91
CA GLU A 10 -18.83 -23.34 38.41
C GLU A 10 -18.48 -23.11 36.92
N VAL A 11 -19.21 -23.74 36.02
CA VAL A 11 -19.01 -23.59 34.58
C VAL A 11 -19.57 -22.22 34.19
N ALA A 12 -18.68 -21.27 33.90
CA ALA A 12 -19.07 -20.03 33.26
C ALA A 12 -19.90 -20.36 31.99
N PRO A 13 -20.97 -19.61 31.69
CA PRO A 13 -21.81 -19.89 30.53
C PRO A 13 -20.95 -19.92 29.25
N PRO A 14 -21.20 -20.87 28.32
CA PRO A 14 -20.37 -21.02 27.14
C PRO A 14 -20.39 -19.77 26.28
N ILE A 15 -19.22 -19.39 25.78
CA ILE A 15 -19.07 -18.22 24.92
C ILE A 15 -19.43 -18.62 23.48
N PRO A 16 -20.44 -17.97 22.86
CA PRO A 16 -20.84 -18.28 21.51
C PRO A 16 -19.87 -17.69 20.47
N LEU A 17 -19.32 -18.55 19.62
CA LEU A 17 -18.48 -18.22 18.47
C LEU A 17 -19.14 -18.75 17.20
N GLY A 18 -20.26 -18.12 16.83
CA GLY A 18 -21.19 -18.60 15.79
C GLY A 18 -21.56 -20.09 15.94
N ARG A 19 -21.04 -20.97 15.09
CA ARG A 19 -21.27 -22.44 15.14
C ARG A 19 -20.51 -23.14 16.27
N TYR A 20 -19.58 -22.46 16.93
CA TYR A 20 -18.74 -22.99 17.99
C TYR A 20 -19.18 -22.48 19.37
N ARG A 21 -18.81 -23.23 20.41
CA ARG A 21 -19.03 -22.92 21.82
C ARG A 21 -17.73 -23.10 22.57
N LEU A 22 -17.23 -22.04 23.19
CA LEU A 22 -16.01 -22.06 23.98
C LEU A 22 -16.35 -22.11 25.46
N TYR A 23 -15.79 -23.08 26.16
CA TYR A 23 -15.80 -23.20 27.60
C TYR A 23 -14.41 -22.87 28.11
N HIS A 24 -14.31 -21.82 28.93
CA HIS A 24 -13.06 -21.37 29.53
C HIS A 24 -13.15 -21.55 31.04
N TYR A 25 -12.10 -22.11 31.65
CA TYR A 25 -12.06 -22.44 33.06
C TYR A 25 -11.00 -21.61 33.78
N GLY A 26 -11.26 -21.28 35.06
CA GLY A 26 -10.38 -20.42 35.86
C GLY A 26 -8.99 -21.00 36.15
N ASP A 27 -8.77 -22.30 35.87
CA ASP A 27 -7.45 -22.94 35.94
C ASP A 27 -6.59 -22.69 34.67
N GLY A 28 -7.14 -21.97 33.69
CA GLY A 28 -6.48 -21.63 32.44
C GLY A 28 -6.61 -22.68 31.34
N THR A 29 -7.47 -23.69 31.55
CA THR A 29 -7.87 -24.66 30.51
C THR A 29 -9.08 -24.14 29.71
N PHE A 30 -9.23 -24.65 28.49
CA PHE A 30 -10.38 -24.33 27.66
C PHE A 30 -10.76 -25.49 26.73
N TRP A 31 -12.03 -25.52 26.35
CA TRP A 31 -12.60 -26.52 25.47
C TRP A 31 -13.45 -25.83 24.42
N LEU A 32 -13.25 -26.20 23.16
CA LEU A 32 -14.04 -25.72 22.03
C LEU A 32 -14.91 -26.86 21.49
N TYR A 33 -16.20 -26.60 21.46
CA TYR A 33 -17.21 -27.49 20.95
C TYR A 33 -17.84 -26.92 19.68
N LEU A 34 -18.33 -27.82 18.83
CA LEU A 34 -19.14 -27.50 17.67
C LEU A 34 -20.61 -27.82 17.94
N VAL A 35 -21.49 -26.87 17.63
CA VAL A 35 -22.94 -27.06 17.76
C VAL A 35 -23.48 -27.80 16.54
N GLN A 36 -24.03 -29.00 16.74
CA GLN A 36 -24.66 -29.81 15.68
C GLN A 36 -25.97 -30.44 16.12
N ASN A 37 -27.03 -30.34 15.30
CA ASN A 37 -28.29 -31.11 15.43
C ASN A 37 -28.86 -31.20 16.87
N LYS A 38 -28.76 -30.10 17.63
CA LYS A 38 -29.16 -29.92 19.05
C LYS A 38 -28.22 -30.47 20.14
N GLY A 39 -27.01 -30.92 19.79
CA GLY A 39 -25.95 -31.28 20.73
C GLY A 39 -24.64 -30.55 20.44
N GLU A 40 -23.65 -30.79 21.29
CA GLU A 40 -22.30 -30.23 21.16
C GLU A 40 -21.28 -31.37 20.97
N VAL A 41 -20.35 -31.19 20.03
CA VAL A 41 -19.28 -32.16 19.74
C VAL A 41 -17.94 -31.51 20.10
N PRO A 42 -17.14 -32.11 21.00
CA PRO A 42 -15.84 -31.55 21.35
C PRO A 42 -14.91 -31.57 20.13
N LEU A 43 -14.17 -30.48 19.91
CA LEU A 43 -13.20 -30.36 18.81
C LEU A 43 -11.78 -30.20 19.33
N ILE A 44 -11.59 -29.22 20.22
CA ILE A 44 -10.29 -28.87 20.80
C ILE A 44 -10.48 -28.84 22.30
N GLY A 45 -9.52 -29.34 23.06
CA GLY A 45 -9.49 -29.01 24.48
C GLY A 45 -8.15 -29.27 25.12
N VAL A 46 -7.88 -28.50 26.15
CA VAL A 46 -6.69 -28.65 26.96
C VAL A 46 -7.11 -29.35 28.25
N HIS A 47 -6.65 -30.58 28.46
CA HIS A 47 -6.98 -31.36 29.66
C HIS A 47 -6.14 -30.89 30.86
N ALA A 48 -6.68 -31.00 32.07
CA ALA A 48 -5.95 -30.68 33.29
C ALA A 48 -4.67 -31.53 33.42
N PRO A 49 -3.48 -30.98 33.76
CA PRO A 49 -3.02 -29.59 33.84
C PRO A 49 -2.03 -29.27 32.70
N LEU A 50 -2.37 -29.59 31.45
CA LEU A 50 -1.48 -29.36 30.32
C LEU A 50 -1.52 -27.87 29.93
N PRO A 51 -0.38 -27.20 29.72
CA PRO A 51 -0.38 -25.83 29.22
C PRO A 51 -0.63 -25.83 27.71
N PRO A 52 -1.44 -24.91 27.15
CA PRO A 52 -1.58 -24.74 25.69
C PRO A 52 -0.30 -24.24 25.02
N ILE A 53 0.63 -23.67 25.79
CA ILE A 53 1.85 -23.06 25.27
C ILE A 53 3.01 -23.41 26.21
N GLU A 54 4.13 -23.82 25.63
CA GLU A 54 5.40 -23.89 26.32
C GLU A 54 6.41 -22.94 25.69
N LEU A 55 7.14 -22.24 26.55
CA LEU A 55 8.17 -21.29 26.16
C LEU A 55 9.51 -21.78 26.69
N ARG A 56 10.54 -21.81 25.83
CA ARG A 56 11.90 -22.14 26.24
C ARG A 56 12.83 -20.97 25.95
N THR A 57 13.28 -20.30 27.00
CA THR A 57 14.28 -19.22 26.91
C THR A 57 15.68 -19.80 27.04
N ALA A 58 16.70 -18.95 27.03
CA ALA A 58 18.08 -19.36 27.32
C ALA A 58 18.25 -19.83 28.78
N HIS A 59 17.39 -19.39 29.69
CA HIS A 59 17.52 -19.59 31.13
C HIS A 59 16.62 -20.72 31.64
N GLU A 60 15.35 -20.73 31.21
CA GLU A 60 14.33 -21.62 31.77
C GLU A 60 13.30 -22.11 30.74
N ARG A 61 12.52 -23.11 31.15
CA ARG A 61 11.31 -23.56 30.44
C ARG A 61 10.10 -23.12 31.24
N HIS A 62 9.14 -22.49 30.57
CA HIS A 62 7.95 -21.96 31.21
C HIS A 62 6.67 -22.52 30.58
N SER A 63 5.81 -23.09 31.42
CA SER A 63 4.45 -23.52 31.04
C SER A 63 3.48 -22.34 31.14
N LEU A 64 2.79 -22.03 30.04
CA LEU A 64 1.94 -20.84 29.88
C LEU A 64 0.47 -21.27 29.75
N PHE A 65 -0.39 -20.75 30.63
CA PHE A 65 -1.83 -21.00 30.66
C PHE A 65 -2.60 -19.75 30.24
N VAL A 66 -3.86 -19.87 29.82
CA VAL A 66 -4.67 -18.70 29.43
C VAL A 66 -5.79 -18.48 30.44
N ARG A 67 -5.52 -17.72 31.51
CA ARG A 67 -6.44 -17.57 32.65
C ARG A 67 -7.49 -16.48 32.48
N ASN A 68 -7.27 -15.56 31.54
CA ASN A 68 -8.18 -14.47 31.25
C ASN A 68 -8.87 -14.72 29.90
N CYS A 69 -10.11 -14.23 29.80
CA CYS A 69 -10.91 -14.33 28.58
C CYS A 69 -11.65 -13.02 28.32
N SER A 70 -11.67 -12.55 27.08
CA SER A 70 -12.49 -11.43 26.63
C SER A 70 -13.18 -11.73 25.30
N VAL A 71 -14.30 -11.06 25.04
CA VAL A 71 -15.13 -11.27 23.84
C VAL A 71 -15.38 -9.93 23.17
N GLN A 72 -15.07 -9.81 21.87
CA GLN A 72 -15.29 -8.60 21.11
C GLN A 72 -15.74 -8.94 19.68
N LYS A 73 -16.92 -8.45 19.26
CA LYS A 73 -17.40 -8.51 17.87
C LYS A 73 -17.31 -9.90 17.20
N GLY A 74 -17.61 -10.99 17.91
CA GLY A 74 -17.59 -12.34 17.36
C GLY A 74 -16.21 -13.02 17.37
N GLU A 75 -15.21 -12.38 17.97
CA GLU A 75 -13.90 -12.93 18.29
C GLU A 75 -13.75 -13.10 19.82
N VAL A 76 -13.04 -14.14 20.24
CA VAL A 76 -12.69 -14.42 21.63
C VAL A 76 -11.19 -14.42 21.80
N ALA A 77 -10.70 -13.69 22.80
CA ALA A 77 -9.30 -13.65 23.17
C ALA A 77 -9.09 -14.33 24.52
N LEU A 78 -8.32 -15.42 24.54
CA LEU A 78 -7.84 -16.08 25.73
C LEU A 78 -6.40 -15.64 26.00
N TRP A 79 -6.10 -15.13 27.19
CA TRP A 79 -4.78 -14.55 27.45
C TRP A 79 -4.35 -14.69 28.90
N ASP A 80 -3.06 -14.51 29.15
CA ASP A 80 -2.49 -14.33 30.49
C ASP A 80 -1.18 -13.54 30.35
N GLU A 81 -0.68 -13.02 31.47
CA GLU A 81 0.52 -12.19 31.51
C GLU A 81 1.37 -12.52 32.74
N ARG A 82 2.69 -12.51 32.56
CA ARG A 82 3.65 -12.68 33.67
C ARG A 82 5.01 -12.10 33.33
N LEU A 83 5.85 -11.98 34.35
CA LEU A 83 7.28 -11.75 34.16
C LEU A 83 7.96 -13.07 33.76
N ILE A 84 8.71 -13.04 32.65
CA ILE A 84 9.54 -14.12 32.15
C ILE A 84 10.94 -13.54 31.96
N ASP A 85 11.94 -14.07 32.66
CA ASP A 85 13.29 -13.51 32.70
C ASP A 85 13.27 -11.98 33.00
N ASP A 86 12.48 -11.57 33.99
CA ASP A 86 12.21 -10.18 34.40
C ASP A 86 11.54 -9.28 33.33
N ILE A 87 11.13 -9.85 32.19
CA ILE A 87 10.44 -9.13 31.12
C ILE A 87 8.93 -9.38 31.22
N PRO A 88 8.08 -8.34 31.23
CA PRO A 88 6.63 -8.51 31.13
C PRO A 88 6.24 -9.08 29.77
N VAL A 89 5.64 -10.27 29.78
CA VAL A 89 5.19 -11.00 28.60
C VAL A 89 3.71 -11.35 28.76
N ARG A 90 2.92 -11.03 27.74
CA ARG A 90 1.53 -11.43 27.57
C ARG A 90 1.40 -12.31 26.34
N TRP A 91 0.65 -13.40 26.45
CA TRP A 91 0.37 -14.31 25.35
C TRP A 91 -1.13 -14.41 25.16
N GLU A 92 -1.56 -14.44 23.91
CA GLU A 92 -2.96 -14.46 23.55
C GLU A 92 -3.26 -15.54 22.50
N ILE A 93 -4.40 -16.19 22.65
CA ILE A 93 -5.03 -17.07 21.66
C ILE A 93 -6.34 -16.42 21.25
N LEU A 94 -6.39 -15.94 20.01
CA LEU A 94 -7.57 -15.39 19.37
C LEU A 94 -8.31 -16.49 18.63
N LEU A 95 -9.64 -16.52 18.79
CA LEU A 95 -10.54 -17.48 18.18
C LEU A 95 -11.68 -16.72 17.49
N HIS A 96 -11.87 -16.94 16.18
CA HIS A 96 -13.02 -16.41 15.45
C HIS A 96 -13.49 -17.36 14.35
N GLU A 97 -14.78 -17.29 14.01
CA GLU A 97 -15.37 -18.01 12.88
C GLU A 97 -15.42 -17.11 11.64
N GLU A 98 -14.90 -17.57 10.51
CA GLU A 98 -15.05 -16.92 9.20
C GLU A 98 -16.46 -17.15 8.63
N SER A 99 -16.87 -16.34 7.65
CA SER A 99 -18.23 -16.40 7.06
C SER A 99 -18.62 -17.77 6.48
N GLU A 100 -17.65 -18.57 6.05
CA GLU A 100 -17.85 -19.92 5.51
C GLU A 100 -18.02 -21.00 6.61
N GLY A 101 -17.74 -20.63 7.87
CA GLY A 101 -17.82 -21.50 9.04
C GLY A 101 -16.49 -22.13 9.48
N ASP A 102 -15.39 -21.73 8.84
CA ASP A 102 -14.03 -22.11 9.24
C ASP A 102 -13.64 -21.42 10.53
N LEU A 103 -12.95 -22.14 11.41
CA LEU A 103 -12.41 -21.59 12.64
C LEU A 103 -10.97 -21.15 12.44
N ILE A 104 -10.68 -19.91 12.80
CA ILE A 104 -9.32 -19.38 12.88
C ILE A 104 -8.88 -19.36 14.34
N LEU A 105 -7.72 -19.96 14.58
CA LEU A 105 -7.01 -19.89 15.85
C LEU A 105 -5.69 -19.15 15.61
N GLN A 106 -5.48 -18.02 16.29
CA GLN A 106 -4.27 -17.23 16.15
C GLN A 106 -3.62 -16.98 17.51
N MET A 107 -2.39 -17.45 17.66
CA MET A 107 -1.55 -17.19 18.82
C MET A 107 -0.55 -16.08 18.52
N HIS A 108 -0.40 -15.14 19.45
CA HIS A 108 0.63 -14.12 19.39
C HIS A 108 1.12 -13.72 20.78
N PHE A 109 2.27 -13.05 20.84
CA PHE A 109 2.87 -12.57 22.08
C PHE A 109 3.09 -11.06 22.04
N LEU A 110 2.89 -10.44 23.19
CA LEU A 110 3.25 -9.06 23.49
C LEU A 110 4.35 -9.10 24.55
N SER A 111 5.49 -8.48 24.26
CA SER A 111 6.65 -8.41 25.17
C SER A 111 7.17 -6.98 25.23
N TYR A 112 7.36 -6.46 26.43
CA TYR A 112 7.89 -5.10 26.66
C TYR A 112 9.43 -5.03 26.66
N GLY A 113 10.10 -6.07 26.13
CA GLY A 113 11.55 -6.19 25.99
C GLY A 113 11.97 -7.25 24.96
N SER A 114 13.27 -7.39 24.71
CA SER A 114 13.83 -8.39 23.80
C SER A 114 14.01 -9.73 24.51
N LEU A 115 12.98 -10.60 24.45
CA LEU A 115 13.05 -11.97 24.92
C LEU A 115 13.13 -12.92 23.72
N GLN A 116 14.22 -13.68 23.61
CA GLN A 116 14.34 -14.75 22.62
C GLN A 116 13.92 -16.08 23.25
N ALA A 117 13.02 -16.79 22.58
CA ALA A 117 12.56 -18.08 23.05
C ALA A 117 12.16 -18.98 21.90
N GLU A 118 12.27 -20.29 22.08
CA GLU A 118 11.53 -21.26 21.28
C GLU A 118 10.10 -21.36 21.85
N VAL A 119 9.09 -21.37 20.97
CA VAL A 119 7.68 -21.50 21.38
C VAL A 119 7.14 -22.81 20.88
N GLN A 120 6.51 -23.57 21.76
CA GLN A 120 5.74 -24.76 21.41
C GLN A 120 4.27 -24.48 21.67
N PHE A 121 3.48 -24.47 20.59
CA PHE A 121 2.03 -24.44 20.68
C PHE A 121 1.50 -25.86 20.73
N LEU A 122 0.62 -26.10 21.69
CA LEU A 122 0.18 -27.42 22.07
C LEU A 122 -1.33 -27.48 22.01
N CYS A 123 -1.86 -28.21 21.02
CA CYS A 123 -3.30 -28.33 20.81
C CYS A 123 -3.70 -29.80 20.86
N ASN A 124 -4.63 -30.15 21.75
CA ASN A 124 -5.20 -31.50 21.78
C ASN A 124 -6.55 -31.46 21.05
N PHE A 125 -6.69 -32.32 20.06
CA PHE A 125 -7.97 -32.55 19.40
C PHE A 125 -8.67 -33.73 20.09
N ILE A 126 -9.91 -33.52 20.51
CA ILE A 126 -10.64 -34.48 21.33
C ILE A 126 -11.46 -35.38 20.41
N ALA A 127 -10.94 -36.55 20.06
CA ALA A 127 -11.77 -37.59 19.45
C ALA A 127 -11.27 -39.02 19.72
N GLU A 128 -12.20 -39.89 20.09
CA GLU A 128 -12.02 -41.34 20.11
C GLU A 128 -11.81 -41.84 18.67
N ASN A 129 -10.78 -42.67 18.45
CA ASN A 129 -10.42 -43.25 17.14
C ASN A 129 -10.02 -42.24 16.05
N THR A 130 -9.12 -41.30 16.38
CA THR A 130 -8.60 -40.32 15.41
C THR A 130 -7.50 -40.93 14.53
N HIS A 131 -7.69 -40.94 13.21
CA HIS A 131 -6.60 -41.19 12.26
C HIS A 131 -5.98 -39.87 11.81
N ILE A 132 -4.67 -39.73 12.02
CA ILE A 132 -3.92 -38.52 11.72
C ILE A 132 -3.07 -38.74 10.47
N LYS A 133 -3.29 -37.94 9.43
CA LYS A 133 -2.45 -37.92 8.23
C LYS A 133 -1.81 -36.55 8.08
N ARG A 134 -0.48 -36.52 7.98
CA ARG A 134 0.29 -35.30 7.75
C ARG A 134 0.58 -35.12 6.27
N PHE A 135 0.59 -33.87 5.83
CA PHE A 135 0.93 -33.50 4.47
C PHE A 135 2.08 -32.49 4.50
N SER A 136 3.13 -32.80 3.74
CA SER A 136 4.29 -31.92 3.52
C SER A 136 4.02 -31.09 2.27
N CYS A 137 3.34 -29.96 2.46
CA CYS A 137 2.93 -29.00 1.45
C CYS A 137 3.44 -27.60 1.85
N PRO A 138 3.30 -26.53 1.04
CA PRO A 138 3.82 -25.22 1.39
C PRO A 138 3.25 -24.60 2.68
N HIS A 139 2.18 -25.19 3.18
CA HIS A 139 1.71 -25.02 4.55
C HIS A 139 1.62 -26.40 5.17
N THR A 140 2.20 -26.55 6.36
CA THR A 140 2.11 -27.81 7.08
C THR A 140 0.65 -28.05 7.43
N SER A 141 0.11 -29.19 7.00
CA SER A 141 -1.31 -29.51 7.20
C SER A 141 -1.48 -30.90 7.78
N VAL A 142 -2.55 -31.04 8.55
CA VAL A 142 -2.96 -32.27 9.21
C VAL A 142 -4.42 -32.51 8.91
N LEU A 143 -4.71 -33.71 8.41
CA LEU A 143 -6.06 -34.23 8.35
C LEU A 143 -6.28 -35.14 9.55
N LEU A 144 -7.27 -34.79 10.37
CA LEU A 144 -7.75 -35.58 11.49
C LEU A 144 -9.06 -36.22 11.06
N THR A 145 -9.07 -37.53 10.83
CA THR A 145 -10.29 -38.26 10.45
C THR A 145 -10.89 -38.88 11.70
N MET A 146 -12.15 -38.55 11.98
CA MET A 146 -12.96 -39.05 13.10
C MET A 146 -14.17 -39.84 12.56
N PRO A 147 -14.86 -40.65 13.39
CA PRO A 147 -15.97 -41.49 12.92
C PRO A 147 -17.11 -40.75 12.20
N ARG A 148 -17.32 -39.45 12.46
CA ARG A 148 -18.43 -38.66 11.88
C ARG A 148 -17.98 -37.41 11.11
N HIS A 149 -16.73 -37.00 11.25
CA HIS A 149 -16.21 -35.75 10.70
C HIS A 149 -14.73 -35.89 10.34
N ALA A 150 -14.24 -35.04 9.46
CA ALA A 150 -12.81 -34.82 9.27
C ALA A 150 -12.47 -33.35 9.53
N LEU A 151 -11.37 -33.10 10.25
CA LEU A 151 -10.82 -31.77 10.41
C LEU A 151 -9.57 -31.64 9.54
N SER A 152 -9.55 -30.63 8.69
CA SER A 152 -8.36 -30.19 7.97
C SER A 152 -7.77 -29.00 8.70
N VAL A 153 -6.60 -29.19 9.31
CA VAL A 153 -5.87 -28.14 10.03
C VAL A 153 -4.72 -27.68 9.15
N THR A 154 -4.68 -26.39 8.84
CA THR A 154 -3.65 -25.80 7.96
C THR A 154 -2.95 -24.65 8.68
N THR A 155 -1.62 -24.69 8.74
CA THR A 155 -0.83 -23.57 9.29
C THR A 155 -0.82 -22.40 8.32
N LEU A 156 -1.40 -21.26 8.68
CA LEU A 156 -1.39 -20.04 7.86
C LEU A 156 -0.15 -19.17 8.12
N GLN A 157 0.27 -19.06 9.38
CA GLN A 157 1.48 -18.34 9.80
C GLN A 157 2.15 -19.08 10.97
N PRO A 158 3.49 -19.15 11.06
CA PRO A 158 4.38 -18.98 9.91
C PRO A 158 4.00 -19.98 8.81
N ALA A 159 4.40 -19.71 7.57
CA ALA A 159 4.11 -20.62 6.46
C ALA A 159 4.57 -22.06 6.76
N TYR A 160 5.68 -22.19 7.49
CA TYR A 160 6.18 -23.47 7.99
C TYR A 160 6.62 -23.31 9.46
N PRO A 161 6.03 -24.05 10.41
CA PRO A 161 6.62 -24.16 11.74
C PRO A 161 8.00 -24.83 11.63
N GLY A 162 8.91 -24.52 12.56
CA GLY A 162 10.23 -25.17 12.60
C GLY A 162 10.14 -26.68 12.80
N CYS A 163 9.09 -27.14 13.47
CA CYS A 163 8.72 -28.55 13.55
C CYS A 163 7.22 -28.71 13.84
N MET A 164 6.58 -29.74 13.28
CA MET A 164 5.24 -30.17 13.70
C MET A 164 5.25 -31.66 14.05
N GLN A 165 4.88 -31.97 15.28
CA GLN A 165 4.90 -33.33 15.82
C GLN A 165 3.53 -33.73 16.38
N VAL A 166 3.33 -35.03 16.52
CA VAL A 166 2.18 -35.64 17.19
C VAL A 166 2.80 -36.45 18.31
N GLU A 167 2.46 -36.16 19.55
CA GLU A 167 2.87 -36.93 20.71
C GLU A 167 2.06 -38.25 20.80
N GLU A 168 2.52 -39.20 21.62
CA GLU A 168 1.91 -40.54 21.74
C GLU A 168 0.43 -40.50 22.17
N ASP A 169 -0.01 -39.42 22.82
CA ASP A 169 -1.39 -39.17 23.25
C ASP A 169 -2.27 -38.49 22.18
N GLY A 170 -1.72 -38.24 20.99
CA GLY A 170 -2.43 -37.58 19.88
C GLY A 170 -2.38 -36.05 19.93
N ARG A 171 -1.65 -35.45 20.88
CA ARG A 171 -1.43 -34.01 20.96
C ARG A 171 -0.59 -33.51 19.79
N LEU A 172 -1.05 -32.44 19.15
CA LEU A 172 -0.31 -31.76 18.10
C LEU A 172 0.57 -30.67 18.69
N VAL A 173 1.85 -30.70 18.32
CA VAL A 173 2.89 -29.78 18.80
C VAL A 173 3.45 -29.02 17.60
N TRP A 174 3.26 -27.70 17.59
CA TRP A 174 3.90 -26.80 16.63
C TRP A 174 5.05 -26.06 17.31
N THR A 175 6.27 -26.34 16.89
CA THR A 175 7.48 -25.69 17.38
C THR A 175 7.85 -24.55 16.44
N LEU A 176 7.85 -23.33 16.97
CA LEU A 176 8.42 -22.15 16.35
C LEU A 176 9.89 -22.01 16.79
N PRO A 177 10.82 -21.76 15.86
CA PRO A 177 12.24 -21.68 16.19
C PRO A 177 12.53 -20.51 17.14
N ALA A 178 13.68 -20.57 17.82
CA ALA A 178 14.12 -19.51 18.72
C ALA A 178 14.19 -18.15 17.99
N ALA A 179 13.31 -17.23 18.37
CA ALA A 179 13.23 -15.88 17.84
C ALA A 179 12.73 -14.91 18.91
N ASN A 180 12.77 -13.60 18.63
CA ASN A 180 12.17 -12.61 19.51
C ASN A 180 10.68 -12.89 19.68
N LEU A 181 10.21 -13.01 20.92
CA LEU A 181 8.89 -13.54 21.23
C LEU A 181 7.75 -12.74 20.58
N HIS A 182 7.87 -11.41 20.52
CA HIS A 182 6.90 -10.51 19.86
C HIS A 182 6.81 -10.68 18.33
N GLN A 183 7.76 -11.39 17.71
CA GLN A 183 7.77 -11.68 16.27
C GLN A 183 7.16 -13.06 15.96
N GLN A 184 6.85 -13.85 16.99
CA GLN A 184 6.32 -15.19 16.83
C GLN A 184 4.79 -15.16 16.81
N VAL A 185 4.23 -15.59 15.68
CA VAL A 185 2.78 -15.73 15.49
C VAL A 185 2.51 -17.09 14.90
N LEU A 186 1.59 -17.85 15.50
CA LEU A 186 1.06 -19.08 14.91
C LEU A 186 -0.42 -18.86 14.57
N GLN A 187 -0.79 -18.94 13.31
CA GLN A 187 -2.17 -18.89 12.86
C GLN A 187 -2.54 -20.23 12.22
N LEU A 188 -3.62 -20.84 12.68
CA LEU A 188 -4.17 -22.10 12.18
C LEU A 188 -5.57 -21.84 11.62
N ARG A 189 -5.84 -22.41 10.45
CA ARG A 189 -7.20 -22.55 9.93
C ARG A 189 -7.66 -23.97 10.12
N ILE A 190 -8.85 -24.13 10.69
CA ILE A 190 -9.47 -25.42 10.96
C ILE A 190 -10.76 -25.49 10.15
N HIS A 191 -10.73 -26.30 9.10
CA HIS A 191 -11.88 -26.60 8.26
C HIS A 191 -12.51 -27.93 8.68
N LEU A 192 -13.84 -27.99 8.71
CA LEU A 192 -14.60 -29.18 9.07
C LEU A 192 -15.33 -29.76 7.85
N GLU A 193 -14.97 -30.97 7.45
CA GLU A 193 -15.73 -31.77 6.49
C GLU A 193 -16.69 -32.73 7.21
N ARG A 194 -17.96 -32.75 6.79
CA ARG A 194 -18.95 -33.71 7.28
C ARG A 194 -18.87 -35.00 6.47
N VAL A 195 -18.66 -36.13 7.14
CA VAL A 195 -18.81 -37.45 6.50
C VAL A 195 -20.31 -37.73 6.40
N VAL A 196 -20.94 -37.34 5.30
CA VAL A 196 -22.34 -37.70 5.03
C VAL A 196 -22.35 -39.14 4.49
N ASP A 197 -23.00 -40.06 5.22
CA ASP A 197 -23.25 -41.48 4.93
C ASP A 197 -23.17 -41.88 3.44
N LYS A 198 -21.96 -42.06 2.91
CA LYS A 198 -21.71 -42.66 1.60
C LYS A 198 -20.52 -43.59 1.74
N GLU A 199 -20.72 -44.83 1.30
CA GLU A 199 -19.85 -45.99 1.55
C GLU A 199 -18.39 -45.84 1.10
N HIS A 200 -18.00 -44.76 0.41
CA HIS A 200 -16.60 -44.34 0.32
C HIS A 200 -16.52 -42.81 0.17
N PRO A 201 -16.22 -42.04 1.24
CA PRO A 201 -15.94 -40.63 1.09
C PRO A 201 -14.51 -40.51 0.53
N THR A 202 -14.37 -40.06 -0.73
CA THR A 202 -13.17 -39.33 -1.12
C THR A 202 -13.09 -38.12 -0.20
N ILE A 203 -12.34 -38.23 0.90
CA ILE A 203 -12.02 -37.10 1.78
C ILE A 203 -11.25 -36.11 0.90
N GLN A 204 -11.90 -35.01 0.53
CA GLN A 204 -11.22 -33.95 -0.19
C GLN A 204 -10.44 -33.18 0.85
N HIS A 205 -9.26 -33.70 1.24
CA HIS A 205 -8.31 -32.87 1.97
C HIS A 205 -8.20 -31.57 1.17
N ILE A 206 -8.66 -30.47 1.77
CA ILE A 206 -8.46 -29.15 1.23
C ILE A 206 -6.97 -28.90 1.45
N GLU A 207 -6.16 -29.48 0.55
CA GLU A 207 -4.90 -28.88 0.20
C GLU A 207 -5.30 -27.50 -0.26
N HIS A 208 -5.19 -26.55 0.67
CA HIS A 208 -5.22 -25.17 0.32
C HIS A 208 -3.96 -24.97 -0.52
N LYS A 209 -4.09 -25.26 -1.82
CA LYS A 209 -3.59 -24.38 -2.87
C LYS A 209 -4.40 -23.10 -2.78
N THR A 210 -4.41 -22.48 -1.60
CA THR A 210 -4.42 -21.03 -1.57
C THR A 210 -3.33 -20.68 -2.55
N ARG A 211 -3.71 -19.97 -3.59
CA ARG A 211 -2.84 -19.00 -4.20
C ARG A 211 -2.41 -18.06 -3.08
N LEU A 212 -1.52 -18.54 -2.19
CA LEU A 212 -0.77 -17.66 -1.35
C LEU A 212 0.09 -16.93 -2.34
N PHE A 213 -0.34 -15.72 -2.62
CA PHE A 213 0.59 -14.65 -2.83
C PHE A 213 1.72 -14.85 -1.83
N PRO A 214 2.96 -15.01 -2.30
CA PRO A 214 4.06 -15.30 -1.41
C PRO A 214 4.09 -14.24 -0.30
N ALA A 215 4.08 -14.70 0.95
CA ALA A 215 4.50 -13.90 2.10
C ALA A 215 6.04 -13.70 2.09
N GLU A 216 6.74 -14.25 1.11
CA GLU A 216 8.05 -13.74 0.76
C GLU A 216 7.84 -12.43 0.02
N ALA A 217 7.89 -11.33 0.77
CA ALA A 217 8.59 -10.18 0.23
C ALA A 217 9.95 -10.70 -0.21
N ARG A 218 10.11 -10.93 -1.53
CA ARG A 218 11.44 -11.09 -2.09
C ARG A 218 12.23 -9.91 -1.53
N PRO A 219 13.42 -10.14 -0.94
CA PRO A 219 14.27 -9.03 -0.55
C PRO A 219 14.33 -8.09 -1.74
N LEU A 220 14.00 -6.82 -1.52
CA LEU A 220 13.99 -5.82 -2.58
C LEU A 220 15.34 -5.93 -3.30
N PRO A 221 15.38 -6.05 -4.63
CA PRO A 221 16.64 -6.03 -5.36
C PRO A 221 17.42 -4.79 -4.93
N ALA A 222 18.76 -4.86 -4.96
CA ALA A 222 19.68 -3.82 -4.47
C ALA A 222 19.67 -2.50 -5.27
N LEU A 223 18.53 -2.12 -5.85
CA LEU A 223 18.25 -0.85 -6.48
C LEU A 223 17.92 0.18 -5.40
N LYS A 224 18.72 1.23 -5.29
CA LYS A 224 18.41 2.37 -4.41
C LYS A 224 17.46 3.32 -5.16
N LEU A 225 16.21 3.45 -4.73
CA LEU A 225 15.19 4.30 -5.39
C LEU A 225 15.68 5.74 -5.61
N ARG A 226 16.44 6.29 -4.65
CA ARG A 226 17.14 7.56 -4.79
C ARG A 226 18.02 7.65 -6.04
N ALA A 227 18.77 6.60 -6.36
CA ALA A 227 19.62 6.58 -7.55
C ALA A 227 18.77 6.61 -8.82
N SER A 228 17.71 5.81 -8.91
CA SER A 228 16.76 5.86 -10.02
C SER A 228 16.09 7.24 -10.14
N ALA A 229 15.78 7.91 -9.03
CA ALA A 229 15.24 9.27 -9.03
C ALA A 229 16.27 10.29 -9.54
N GLN A 230 17.54 10.18 -9.14
CA GLN A 230 18.63 10.99 -9.67
C GLN A 230 18.84 10.74 -11.17
N SER A 231 18.74 9.50 -11.64
CA SER A 231 18.78 9.16 -13.07
C SER A 231 17.61 9.76 -13.82
N ALA A 232 16.39 9.70 -13.28
CA ALA A 232 15.22 10.33 -13.88
C ALA A 232 15.38 11.86 -13.97
N VAL A 233 15.91 12.49 -12.91
CA VAL A 233 16.24 13.92 -12.90
C VAL A 233 17.30 14.23 -13.97
N ALA A 234 18.39 13.48 -14.02
CA ALA A 234 19.44 13.67 -15.03
C ALA A 234 18.90 13.52 -16.46
N LEU A 235 18.00 12.57 -16.71
CA LEU A 235 17.33 12.39 -18.00
C LEU A 235 16.37 13.55 -18.34
N LEU A 236 15.61 14.02 -17.36
CA LEU A 236 14.75 15.20 -17.49
C LEU A 236 15.56 16.50 -17.61
N GLN A 237 16.79 16.53 -17.13
CA GLN A 237 17.71 17.64 -17.27
C GLN A 237 18.57 17.54 -18.53
N ASN A 238 18.67 16.35 -19.16
CA ASN A 238 19.74 15.99 -20.11
C ASN A 238 19.85 17.02 -21.24
N PRO A 239 20.91 17.85 -21.22
CA PRO A 239 21.09 18.96 -22.14
C PRO A 239 22.30 18.74 -23.06
N GLU A 240 22.38 17.64 -23.81
CA GLU A 240 23.43 17.46 -24.85
C GLU A 240 23.37 18.50 -26.01
N TRP A 241 22.47 19.49 -25.97
CA TRP A 241 22.33 20.59 -26.94
C TRP A 241 22.63 22.00 -26.36
N GLN A 242 23.39 22.09 -25.26
CA GLN A 242 23.87 23.37 -24.69
C GLN A 242 24.91 24.10 -25.55
N SER A 243 24.59 24.41 -26.81
CA SER A 243 25.29 25.39 -27.64
C SER A 243 24.35 26.12 -28.59
N ARG A 244 23.35 26.83 -28.05
CA ARG A 244 22.76 28.08 -28.58
C ARG A 244 21.52 28.44 -27.74
N PHE A 245 21.77 29.12 -26.63
CA PHE A 245 20.74 29.93 -25.97
C PHE A 245 20.47 31.18 -26.82
N ALA A 246 19.77 30.98 -27.94
CA ALA A 246 19.08 32.01 -28.73
C ALA A 246 18.58 31.33 -30.03
N GLU A 247 17.25 31.30 -30.17
CA GLU A 247 16.45 31.40 -31.40
C GLU A 247 15.43 30.30 -31.71
N ASP A 248 15.56 29.05 -31.26
CA ASP A 248 14.50 28.04 -31.52
C ASP A 248 14.07 27.27 -30.26
N GLN A 249 12.89 27.64 -29.73
CA GLN A 249 12.25 27.06 -28.54
C GLN A 249 11.88 25.58 -28.75
N ALA A 250 12.68 24.64 -28.21
CA ALA A 250 12.25 23.25 -28.05
C ALA A 250 12.92 22.58 -26.84
N VAL A 251 12.25 22.55 -25.68
CA VAL A 251 12.69 21.82 -24.48
C VAL A 251 11.44 21.27 -23.76
N LEU A 252 11.27 19.99 -23.37
CA LEU A 252 12.17 18.84 -23.14
C LEU A 252 11.87 17.65 -24.08
N ARG A 253 12.90 17.07 -24.73
CA ARG A 253 12.83 15.85 -25.56
C ARG A 253 13.66 14.73 -24.92
N VAL A 254 13.06 13.57 -24.65
CA VAL A 254 13.77 12.41 -24.05
C VAL A 254 14.37 11.48 -25.12
N ALA A 255 13.91 11.60 -26.37
CA ALA A 255 14.43 10.86 -27.52
C ALA A 255 14.87 11.83 -28.63
N PRO A 256 16.03 11.61 -29.28
CA PRO A 256 16.61 12.57 -30.25
C PRO A 256 15.78 12.77 -31.53
N ASN A 257 14.87 11.86 -31.85
CA ASN A 257 14.06 11.90 -33.09
C ASN A 257 12.61 12.38 -32.88
N ASP A 258 12.20 12.72 -31.65
CA ASP A 258 10.82 13.17 -31.43
C ASP A 258 10.67 14.67 -31.76
N ARG A 259 10.00 14.96 -32.88
CA ARG A 259 9.71 16.33 -33.35
C ARG A 259 8.45 16.93 -32.73
N ARG A 260 7.83 16.23 -31.79
CA ARG A 260 6.56 16.63 -31.18
C ARG A 260 6.79 17.31 -29.84
N PHE A 261 6.05 18.37 -29.57
CA PHE A 261 6.01 19.01 -28.26
C PHE A 261 4.86 18.43 -27.43
N SER A 262 5.17 17.83 -26.27
CA SER A 262 4.17 17.27 -25.37
C SER A 262 3.76 18.27 -24.28
N VAL A 263 2.46 18.39 -24.03
CA VAL A 263 1.93 19.18 -22.89
C VAL A 263 2.34 18.60 -21.54
N PHE A 264 2.71 17.32 -21.49
CA PHE A 264 3.17 16.67 -20.28
C PHE A 264 4.57 17.12 -19.83
N THR A 265 5.23 17.99 -20.60
CA THR A 265 6.36 18.80 -20.12
C THR A 265 6.02 19.64 -18.88
N LEU A 266 4.75 20.01 -18.67
CA LEU A 266 4.28 20.63 -17.42
C LEU A 266 4.43 19.69 -16.21
N ALA A 267 4.27 18.38 -16.40
CA ALA A 267 4.50 17.40 -15.35
C ALA A 267 5.99 17.37 -14.97
N ALA A 268 6.89 17.45 -15.95
CA ALA A 268 8.33 17.53 -15.73
C ALA A 268 8.73 18.84 -15.02
N ALA A 269 8.18 19.98 -15.44
CA ALA A 269 8.40 21.25 -14.77
C ALA A 269 8.03 21.16 -13.28
N LYS A 270 6.87 20.58 -12.96
CA LYS A 270 6.44 20.39 -11.57
C LYS A 270 7.37 19.44 -10.80
N ALA A 271 7.74 18.32 -11.41
CA ALA A 271 8.61 17.32 -10.77
C ALA A 271 10.01 17.87 -10.48
N LEU A 272 10.58 18.66 -11.39
CA LEU A 272 11.87 19.32 -11.22
C LEU A 272 11.83 20.45 -10.18
N LEU A 273 10.73 21.20 -10.08
CA LEU A 273 10.53 22.17 -8.99
C LEU A 273 10.47 21.47 -7.62
N ASP A 274 9.74 20.36 -7.51
CA ASP A 274 9.67 19.57 -6.28
C ASP A 274 11.04 19.00 -5.89
N TRP A 275 11.79 18.50 -6.88
CA TRP A 275 13.16 18.03 -6.67
C TRP A 275 14.08 19.15 -6.20
N ASN A 276 14.03 20.34 -6.82
CA ASN A 276 14.82 21.50 -6.41
C ASN A 276 14.50 21.92 -4.96
N ARG A 277 13.21 21.92 -4.56
CA ARG A 277 12.83 22.27 -3.18
C ARG A 277 13.50 21.38 -2.13
N LEU A 278 13.74 20.11 -2.45
CA LEU A 278 14.39 19.16 -1.56
C LEU A 278 15.92 19.18 -1.69
N SER A 279 16.45 19.12 -2.91
CA SER A 279 17.90 18.95 -3.19
C SER A 279 18.68 20.26 -3.30
N GLY A 280 17.99 21.37 -3.59
CA GLY A 280 18.58 22.65 -4.01
C GLY A 280 19.21 22.63 -5.39
N ASP A 281 18.98 21.61 -6.22
CA ASP A 281 19.59 21.53 -7.54
C ASP A 281 19.14 22.71 -8.43
N GLU A 282 20.02 23.70 -8.61
CA GLU A 282 19.73 24.90 -9.39
C GLU A 282 19.50 24.58 -10.88
N SER A 283 20.11 23.52 -11.40
CA SER A 283 19.86 23.13 -12.80
C SER A 283 18.42 22.64 -13.01
N ALA A 284 17.84 21.99 -11.99
CA ALA A 284 16.44 21.56 -12.03
C ALA A 284 15.46 22.75 -12.12
N ILE A 285 15.69 23.84 -11.36
CA ILE A 285 14.80 25.01 -11.40
C ILE A 285 14.89 25.76 -12.74
N TRP A 286 16.08 25.89 -13.31
CA TRP A 286 16.26 26.51 -14.63
C TRP A 286 15.54 25.73 -15.71
N THR A 287 15.73 24.41 -15.76
CA THR A 287 15.06 23.53 -16.71
C THR A 287 13.54 23.52 -16.51
N ALA A 288 13.07 23.54 -15.25
CA ALA A 288 11.65 23.60 -14.95
C ALA A 288 10.99 24.88 -15.47
N ARG A 289 11.64 26.04 -15.27
CA ARG A 289 11.15 27.33 -15.78
C ARG A 289 11.08 27.34 -17.30
N LEU A 290 12.08 26.78 -17.96
CA LEU A 290 12.12 26.67 -19.41
C LEU A 290 10.98 25.76 -19.93
N ALA A 291 10.83 24.57 -19.34
CA ALA A 291 9.75 23.64 -19.68
C ALA A 291 8.37 24.26 -19.46
N LEU A 292 8.18 25.00 -18.35
CA LEU A 292 6.95 25.74 -18.08
C LEU A 292 6.65 26.78 -19.17
N ASN A 293 7.61 27.66 -19.46
CA ASN A 293 7.42 28.71 -20.46
C ASN A 293 7.14 28.13 -21.84
N SER A 294 7.91 27.12 -22.27
CA SER A 294 7.69 26.43 -23.55
C SER A 294 6.31 25.76 -23.60
N ALA A 295 5.87 25.11 -22.53
CA ALA A 295 4.55 24.50 -22.51
C ALA A 295 3.43 25.54 -22.60
N MET A 296 3.54 26.64 -21.87
CA MET A 296 2.52 27.69 -21.91
C MET A 296 2.46 28.38 -23.27
N ASP A 297 3.60 28.63 -23.93
CA ASP A 297 3.66 29.23 -25.26
C ASP A 297 2.93 28.38 -26.33
N PHE A 298 3.00 27.05 -26.22
CA PHE A 298 2.35 26.14 -27.17
C PHE A 298 0.87 25.86 -26.83
N GLN A 299 0.45 25.99 -25.56
CA GLN A 299 -0.92 25.67 -25.12
C GLN A 299 -1.91 26.85 -25.19
N VAL A 300 -1.45 28.08 -25.41
CA VAL A 300 -2.33 29.27 -25.51
C VAL A 300 -3.20 29.31 -26.80
N VAL A 301 -3.06 28.32 -27.69
CA VAL A 301 -3.74 28.33 -29.00
C VAL A 301 -5.02 27.48 -28.99
N ASN A 302 -6.10 27.95 -28.35
CA ASN A 302 -7.45 27.57 -28.78
C ASN A 302 -8.55 28.56 -28.34
N ALA A 303 -8.37 29.86 -28.59
CA ALA A 303 -9.34 30.88 -28.17
C ALA A 303 -10.61 30.96 -29.05
N GLN A 304 -10.69 30.20 -30.16
CA GLN A 304 -11.76 30.32 -31.17
C GLN A 304 -12.35 28.96 -31.63
N SER A 305 -12.56 28.01 -30.71
CA SER A 305 -13.26 26.76 -31.02
C SER A 305 -14.29 26.37 -29.96
N SER A 306 -15.17 25.42 -30.27
CA SER A 306 -16.09 24.78 -29.31
C SER A 306 -15.37 24.00 -28.20
N ASN A 307 -14.03 23.95 -28.25
CA ASN A 307 -13.13 23.36 -27.28
C ASN A 307 -12.18 24.39 -26.64
N SER A 308 -12.59 25.67 -26.61
CA SER A 308 -11.87 26.71 -25.86
C SER A 308 -11.66 26.29 -24.40
N GLY A 309 -10.40 26.25 -23.98
CA GLY A 309 -9.96 25.75 -22.68
C GLY A 309 -9.34 24.35 -22.68
N ALA A 310 -9.54 23.55 -23.73
CA ALA A 310 -8.90 22.23 -23.84
C ALA A 310 -7.42 22.35 -24.25
N CYS A 311 -6.59 21.49 -23.69
CA CYS A 311 -5.19 21.32 -24.02
C CYS A 311 -4.99 20.16 -25.01
N TRP A 312 -4.12 20.38 -25.99
CA TRP A 312 -3.63 19.32 -26.87
C TRP A 312 -2.56 18.49 -26.16
N ASP A 313 -2.61 17.16 -26.28
CA ASP A 313 -1.57 16.31 -25.69
C ASP A 313 -0.22 16.59 -26.37
N ILE A 314 -0.25 16.75 -27.69
CA ILE A 314 0.91 16.96 -28.54
C ILE A 314 0.63 18.09 -29.52
N VAL A 315 1.63 18.96 -29.73
CA VAL A 315 1.68 19.95 -30.80
C VAL A 315 2.93 19.70 -31.65
N ASP A 316 2.77 19.60 -32.97
CA ASP A 316 3.90 19.45 -33.88
C ASP A 316 4.56 20.79 -34.25
N GLU A 317 5.64 20.73 -35.04
CA GLU A 317 6.39 21.90 -35.53
C GLU A 317 5.51 22.84 -36.39
N ASN A 318 4.44 22.31 -36.99
CA ASN A 318 3.46 23.07 -37.79
C ASN A 318 2.32 23.65 -36.94
N LYS A 319 2.45 23.60 -35.61
CA LYS A 319 1.42 24.03 -34.64
C LYS A 319 0.09 23.28 -34.78
N GLN A 320 0.11 22.06 -35.32
CA GLN A 320 -1.05 21.19 -35.38
C GLN A 320 -1.14 20.35 -34.10
N GLY A 321 -2.31 20.41 -33.46
CA GLY A 321 -2.58 19.70 -32.23
C GLY A 321 -3.16 18.29 -32.45
N SER A 322 -2.76 17.34 -31.62
CA SER A 322 -3.30 15.98 -31.60
C SER A 322 -3.27 15.37 -30.20
N ASP A 323 -3.97 14.26 -30.02
CA ASP A 323 -3.78 13.40 -28.86
C ASP A 323 -2.45 12.64 -28.96
N ILE A 324 -2.06 11.93 -27.89
CA ILE A 324 -0.80 11.17 -27.87
C ILE A 324 -0.69 10.08 -28.96
N THR A 325 -1.83 9.68 -29.53
CA THR A 325 -1.91 8.67 -30.60
C THR A 325 -1.85 9.28 -32.00
N GLY A 326 -1.70 10.61 -32.10
CA GLY A 326 -1.66 11.35 -33.36
C GLY A 326 -3.04 11.65 -33.95
N ARG A 327 -4.13 11.41 -33.22
CA ARG A 327 -5.50 11.70 -33.69
C ARG A 327 -5.93 13.10 -33.24
N GLN A 328 -6.65 13.82 -34.08
CA GLN A 328 -7.22 15.13 -33.72
C GLN A 328 -8.45 14.95 -32.80
N ARG A 329 -8.21 14.74 -31.51
CA ARG A 329 -9.22 14.68 -30.47
C ARG A 329 -8.60 15.07 -29.12
N PHE A 330 -9.43 15.45 -28.17
CA PHE A 330 -9.03 15.78 -26.80
C PHE A 330 -9.39 14.62 -25.88
N ASN A 331 -8.45 14.18 -25.05
CA ASN A 331 -8.70 13.16 -24.05
C ASN A 331 -9.04 13.81 -22.70
N LEU A 332 -10.18 13.44 -22.11
CA LEU A 332 -10.66 14.06 -20.85
C LEU A 332 -9.74 13.77 -19.67
N TYR A 333 -9.24 12.53 -19.56
CA TYR A 333 -8.30 12.13 -18.51
C TYR A 333 -7.02 12.97 -18.58
N ARG A 334 -6.44 13.08 -19.78
CA ARG A 334 -5.17 13.81 -19.99
C ARG A 334 -5.31 15.29 -19.74
N ASN A 335 -6.41 15.89 -20.22
CA ASN A 335 -6.74 17.27 -19.90
C ASN A 335 -6.83 17.46 -18.39
N ALA A 336 -7.57 16.61 -17.66
CA ALA A 336 -7.61 16.70 -16.20
C ALA A 336 -6.20 16.63 -15.56
N ARG A 337 -5.34 15.71 -15.99
CA ARG A 337 -3.96 15.64 -15.48
C ARG A 337 -3.15 16.92 -15.76
N VAL A 338 -3.24 17.47 -16.96
CA VAL A 338 -2.59 18.74 -17.33
C VAL A 338 -3.08 19.89 -16.45
N LEU A 339 -4.39 20.01 -16.28
CA LEU A 339 -4.99 21.07 -15.45
C LEU A 339 -4.56 20.93 -13.98
N GLN A 340 -4.44 19.70 -13.46
CA GLN A 340 -3.87 19.45 -12.13
C GLN A 340 -2.44 19.98 -12.03
N HIS A 341 -1.59 19.70 -13.04
CA HIS A 341 -0.22 20.20 -13.05
C HIS A 341 -0.16 21.73 -13.11
N LEU A 342 -1.02 22.38 -13.91
CA LEU A 342 -1.10 23.83 -13.99
C LEU A 342 -1.50 24.48 -12.65
N LEU A 343 -2.48 23.91 -11.93
CA LEU A 343 -2.85 24.40 -10.60
C LEU A 343 -1.70 24.25 -9.59
N LEU A 344 -1.01 23.11 -9.62
CA LEU A 344 0.15 22.85 -8.76
C LEU A 344 1.33 23.78 -9.10
N LEU A 345 1.58 24.03 -10.39
CA LEU A 345 2.61 24.96 -10.85
C LEU A 345 2.26 26.41 -10.50
N HIS A 346 0.99 26.81 -10.63
CA HIS A 346 0.52 28.12 -10.17
C HIS A 346 0.82 28.31 -8.70
N ARG A 347 0.50 27.33 -7.86
CA ARG A 347 0.76 27.41 -6.42
C ARG A 347 2.26 27.58 -6.10
N ASP A 348 3.13 26.91 -6.86
CA ASP A 348 4.57 26.95 -6.61
C ASP A 348 5.25 28.20 -7.23
N THR A 349 4.68 28.81 -8.27
CA THR A 349 5.31 29.91 -9.04
C THR A 349 4.57 31.24 -8.98
N GLY A 350 3.32 31.26 -8.51
CA GLY A 350 2.43 32.41 -8.58
C GLY A 350 1.96 32.75 -10.00
N SER A 351 2.21 31.90 -11.01
CA SER A 351 1.91 32.23 -12.41
C SER A 351 0.41 32.38 -12.66
N GLU A 352 -0.04 33.61 -12.94
CA GLU A 352 -1.43 33.91 -13.29
C GLU A 352 -1.89 33.22 -14.59
N LEU A 353 -0.96 33.01 -15.52
CA LEU A 353 -1.26 32.32 -16.78
C LEU A 353 -1.61 30.85 -16.52
N CYS A 354 -0.88 30.18 -15.62
CA CYS A 354 -1.15 28.79 -15.27
C CYS A 354 -2.55 28.61 -14.69
N VAL A 355 -2.94 29.44 -13.71
CA VAL A 355 -4.27 29.35 -13.09
C VAL A 355 -5.38 29.70 -14.07
N ARG A 356 -5.18 30.70 -14.93
CA ARG A 356 -6.19 31.10 -15.93
C ARG A 356 -6.43 29.98 -16.94
N VAL A 357 -5.38 29.37 -17.47
CA VAL A 357 -5.50 28.22 -18.39
C VAL A 357 -6.14 27.05 -17.66
N ALA A 358 -5.74 26.77 -16.41
CA ALA A 358 -6.35 25.70 -15.62
C ALA A 358 -7.86 25.92 -15.41
N LEU A 359 -8.29 27.08 -14.93
CA LEU A 359 -9.71 27.38 -14.67
C LEU A 359 -10.55 27.38 -15.95
N ASN A 360 -9.98 27.84 -17.08
CA ASN A 360 -10.65 27.74 -18.39
C ASN A 360 -10.83 26.28 -18.82
N GLY A 361 -9.81 25.43 -18.66
CA GLY A 361 -9.94 24.01 -18.97
C GLY A 361 -10.88 23.26 -18.03
N ILE A 362 -10.98 23.67 -16.77
CA ILE A 362 -11.95 23.12 -15.81
C ILE A 362 -13.36 23.52 -16.18
N SER A 363 -13.55 24.77 -16.61
CA SER A 363 -14.82 25.24 -17.16
C SER A 363 -15.22 24.44 -18.41
N TRP A 364 -14.25 24.18 -19.31
CA TRP A 364 -14.46 23.29 -20.45
C TRP A 364 -14.88 21.87 -20.02
N LEU A 365 -14.21 21.27 -19.03
CA LEU A 365 -14.60 19.98 -18.48
C LEU A 365 -16.05 20.00 -17.95
N LEU A 366 -16.47 21.07 -17.28
CA LEU A 366 -17.86 21.20 -16.81
C LEU A 366 -18.88 21.29 -17.95
N LEU A 367 -18.52 21.91 -19.07
CA LEU A 367 -19.36 22.08 -20.25
C LEU A 367 -19.51 20.79 -21.07
N LYS A 368 -18.52 19.89 -21.02
CA LYS A 368 -18.55 18.61 -21.77
C LYS A 368 -19.25 17.46 -21.04
N ARG A 369 -19.94 17.74 -19.93
CA ARG A 369 -20.77 16.76 -19.24
C ARG A 369 -22.10 16.58 -19.98
N GLY A 370 -22.62 15.36 -19.94
CA GLY A 370 -23.98 15.04 -20.37
C GLY A 370 -25.04 15.61 -19.43
N ALA A 371 -26.31 15.44 -19.79
CA ALA A 371 -27.45 16.01 -19.08
C ALA A 371 -27.57 15.55 -17.60
N THR A 372 -27.07 14.36 -17.30
CA THR A 372 -27.02 13.75 -15.95
C THR A 372 -25.87 14.28 -15.10
N GLY A 373 -25.00 15.13 -15.64
CA GLY A 373 -23.83 15.67 -14.94
C GLY A 373 -22.62 14.73 -14.91
N ILE A 374 -22.66 13.64 -15.67
CA ILE A 374 -21.54 12.70 -15.90
C ILE A 374 -21.03 12.81 -17.34
N TYR A 375 -19.96 12.10 -17.70
CA TYR A 375 -19.37 12.15 -19.05
C TYR A 375 -19.80 10.94 -19.89
N ASP A 376 -20.45 11.22 -21.03
CA ASP A 376 -20.97 10.20 -21.95
C ASP A 376 -19.88 9.52 -22.80
N GLY A 377 -18.64 10.01 -22.74
CA GLY A 377 -17.48 9.44 -23.44
C GLY A 377 -16.16 9.90 -22.83
N ALA A 378 -15.05 9.27 -23.23
CA ALA A 378 -13.70 9.57 -22.73
C ALA A 378 -12.92 10.61 -23.57
N THR A 379 -13.42 10.95 -24.75
CA THR A 379 -12.76 11.87 -25.70
C THR A 379 -13.72 12.89 -26.28
N VAL A 380 -13.19 14.03 -26.71
CA VAL A 380 -13.95 15.12 -27.35
C VAL A 380 -13.33 15.41 -28.71
N LEU A 381 -14.14 15.42 -29.75
CA LEU A 381 -13.72 15.74 -31.12
C LEU A 381 -13.54 17.26 -31.31
N PRO A 382 -12.86 17.72 -32.39
CA PRO A 382 -12.63 19.14 -32.65
C PRO A 382 -13.92 19.96 -32.82
N ASP A 383 -15.00 19.33 -33.27
CA ASP A 383 -16.34 19.94 -33.36
C ASP A 383 -17.02 20.11 -31.98
N GLY A 384 -16.47 19.47 -30.94
CA GLY A 384 -16.96 19.53 -29.56
C GLY A 384 -17.81 18.33 -29.15
N THR A 385 -18.03 17.36 -30.05
CA THR A 385 -18.79 16.14 -29.80
C THR A 385 -18.04 15.21 -28.86
N VAL A 386 -18.70 14.72 -27.81
CA VAL A 386 -18.14 13.75 -26.86
C VAL A 386 -18.35 12.33 -27.40
N GLN A 387 -17.27 11.53 -27.47
CA GLN A 387 -17.28 10.17 -28.03
C GLN A 387 -16.31 9.23 -27.28
N GLY A 388 -16.47 7.92 -27.54
CA GLY A 388 -15.66 6.84 -26.96
C GLY A 388 -16.42 6.06 -25.88
N GLY A 389 -15.77 5.07 -25.28
CA GLY A 389 -16.33 4.34 -24.12
C GLY A 389 -16.61 5.26 -22.93
N GLY A 390 -17.35 4.77 -21.94
CA GLY A 390 -17.82 5.58 -20.80
C GLY A 390 -16.69 6.37 -20.13
N GLY A 391 -16.94 7.64 -19.77
CA GLY A 391 -15.95 8.54 -19.16
C GLY A 391 -15.47 8.14 -17.75
N LYS A 392 -15.78 6.91 -17.30
CA LYS A 392 -15.43 6.34 -16.00
C LYS A 392 -13.95 6.50 -15.68
N GLY A 393 -13.06 6.17 -16.63
CA GLY A 393 -11.60 6.26 -16.43
C GLY A 393 -11.06 7.68 -16.24
N ALA A 394 -11.73 8.70 -16.77
CA ALA A 394 -11.34 10.10 -16.59
C ALA A 394 -11.90 10.71 -15.29
N THR A 395 -12.94 10.09 -14.72
CA THR A 395 -13.74 10.66 -13.63
C THR A 395 -12.90 10.97 -12.39
N GLY A 396 -12.03 10.04 -11.96
CA GLY A 396 -11.15 10.25 -10.81
C GLY A 396 -10.17 11.42 -10.96
N ALA A 397 -9.58 11.55 -12.15
CA ALA A 397 -8.68 12.67 -12.46
C ALA A 397 -9.44 14.01 -12.45
N ILE A 398 -10.67 14.03 -12.98
CA ILE A 398 -11.52 15.23 -12.99
C ILE A 398 -11.94 15.62 -11.57
N ILE A 399 -12.34 14.66 -10.72
CA ILE A 399 -12.64 14.92 -9.29
C ILE A 399 -11.45 15.60 -8.62
N SER A 400 -10.23 15.11 -8.87
CA SER A 400 -9.00 15.64 -8.28
C SER A 400 -8.81 17.13 -8.60
N VAL A 401 -9.01 17.50 -9.86
CA VAL A 401 -8.86 18.88 -10.35
C VAL A 401 -9.98 19.78 -9.83
N MET A 402 -11.22 19.29 -9.76
CA MET A 402 -12.33 20.05 -9.18
C MET A 402 -12.10 20.37 -7.70
N CYS A 403 -11.54 19.42 -6.94
CA CYS A 403 -11.15 19.66 -5.55
C CYS A 403 -10.05 20.72 -5.44
N ALA A 404 -9.06 20.67 -6.34
CA ALA A 404 -7.99 21.67 -6.38
C ALA A 404 -8.50 23.06 -6.77
N ALA A 405 -9.45 23.14 -7.71
CA ALA A 405 -10.09 24.40 -8.10
C ALA A 405 -10.93 25.00 -6.97
N TYR A 406 -11.69 24.16 -6.26
CA TYR A 406 -12.41 24.58 -5.07
C TYR A 406 -11.47 25.13 -4.00
N GLY A 407 -10.37 24.42 -3.70
CA GLY A 407 -9.39 24.89 -2.73
C GLY A 407 -8.73 26.23 -3.07
N LEU A 408 -8.75 26.63 -4.34
CA LEU A 408 -8.20 27.91 -4.80
C LEU A 408 -9.26 29.03 -4.90
N THR A 409 -10.50 28.69 -5.27
CA THR A 409 -11.54 29.67 -5.64
C THR A 409 -12.71 29.71 -4.67
N GLU A 410 -12.82 28.73 -3.77
CA GLU A 410 -13.97 28.49 -2.89
C GLU A 410 -15.32 28.38 -3.63
N THR A 411 -15.29 28.14 -4.95
CA THR A 411 -16.49 28.08 -5.78
C THR A 411 -17.18 26.73 -5.62
N GLU A 412 -18.33 26.70 -4.95
CA GLU A 412 -19.08 25.49 -4.59
C GLU A 412 -19.49 24.63 -5.82
N ALA A 413 -19.66 25.24 -6.99
CA ALA A 413 -20.01 24.52 -8.20
C ALA A 413 -18.99 23.41 -8.55
N TYR A 414 -17.70 23.62 -8.27
CA TYR A 414 -16.67 22.60 -8.46
C TYR A 414 -16.83 21.45 -7.46
N MET A 415 -17.11 21.76 -6.20
CA MET A 415 -17.33 20.74 -5.16
C MET A 415 -18.58 19.91 -5.43
N HIS A 416 -19.68 20.54 -5.88
CA HIS A 416 -20.89 19.82 -6.29
C HIS A 416 -20.67 18.95 -7.54
N ALA A 417 -19.84 19.39 -8.48
CA ALA A 417 -19.45 18.58 -9.62
C ALA A 417 -18.60 17.37 -9.18
N ALA A 418 -17.62 17.57 -8.31
CA ALA A 418 -16.78 16.51 -7.75
C ALA A 418 -17.61 15.45 -7.00
N ASN A 419 -18.54 15.87 -6.14
CA ASN A 419 -19.41 14.97 -5.38
C ASN A 419 -20.32 14.13 -6.31
N ARG A 420 -20.97 14.74 -7.30
CA ARG A 420 -21.79 13.99 -8.28
C ARG A 420 -20.99 12.95 -9.05
N LEU A 421 -19.77 13.30 -9.45
CA LEU A 421 -18.86 12.39 -10.13
C LEU A 421 -18.39 11.27 -9.20
N ALA A 422 -18.15 11.57 -7.92
CA ALA A 422 -17.79 10.58 -6.91
C ALA A 422 -18.94 9.60 -6.61
N GLU A 423 -20.17 10.09 -6.48
CA GLU A 423 -21.36 9.24 -6.32
C GLU A 423 -21.53 8.29 -7.51
N TYR A 424 -21.39 8.81 -8.73
CA TYR A 424 -21.40 7.99 -9.95
C TYR A 424 -20.30 6.92 -9.90
N LEU A 425 -19.07 7.32 -9.59
CA LEU A 425 -17.92 6.43 -9.51
C LEU A 425 -18.08 5.33 -8.44
N LEU A 426 -18.60 5.67 -7.26
CA LEU A 426 -18.87 4.71 -6.20
C LEU A 426 -20.01 3.76 -6.55
N ARG A 427 -21.09 4.26 -7.16
CA ARG A 427 -22.23 3.44 -7.55
C ARG A 427 -21.87 2.43 -8.64
N GLU A 428 -21.06 2.84 -9.60
CA GLU A 428 -20.67 1.99 -10.74
C GLU A 428 -19.53 1.03 -10.38
N SER A 429 -18.59 1.44 -9.54
CA SER A 429 -17.35 0.68 -9.27
C SER A 429 -17.34 -0.05 -7.92
N CYS A 430 -18.31 0.20 -7.02
CA CYS A 430 -18.35 -0.39 -5.67
C CYS A 430 -19.65 -1.16 -5.33
N LEU A 431 -20.36 -1.69 -6.34
CA LEU A 431 -21.43 -2.68 -6.12
C LEU A 431 -20.92 -3.86 -5.26
N PRO A 432 -21.79 -4.54 -4.48
CA PRO A 432 -21.36 -5.59 -3.56
C PRO A 432 -20.62 -6.68 -4.32
N LEU A 433 -19.30 -6.70 -4.15
CA LEU A 433 -18.40 -7.73 -4.65
C LEU A 433 -18.69 -9.01 -3.87
N SER A 434 -19.70 -9.76 -4.29
CA SER A 434 -19.89 -11.14 -3.84
C SER A 434 -18.66 -11.98 -4.20
N PRO A 435 -18.22 -12.95 -3.37
CA PRO A 435 -16.97 -13.71 -3.58
C PRO A 435 -16.92 -14.60 -4.83
N GLY A 436 -17.92 -14.56 -5.70
CA GLY A 436 -17.94 -15.25 -6.98
C GLY A 436 -18.11 -14.24 -8.10
N SER A 437 -17.18 -14.25 -9.06
CA SER A 437 -17.06 -13.36 -10.23
C SER A 437 -16.78 -11.88 -9.92
N VAL A 438 -15.51 -11.59 -9.59
CA VAL A 438 -14.96 -10.23 -9.42
C VAL A 438 -14.57 -9.65 -10.78
N LEU A 439 -15.54 -9.39 -11.66
CA LEU A 439 -15.41 -8.41 -12.74
C LEU A 439 -16.82 -7.88 -13.08
N PRO A 440 -17.03 -6.55 -13.21
CA PRO A 440 -18.13 -6.07 -14.04
C PRO A 440 -18.06 -6.77 -15.40
N ALA A 441 -19.20 -7.23 -15.94
CA ALA A 441 -19.24 -7.89 -17.24
C ALA A 441 -18.73 -6.99 -18.39
N GLU A 442 -18.70 -5.68 -18.17
CA GLU A 442 -17.92 -4.77 -18.99
C GLU A 442 -16.45 -4.84 -18.56
N LEU A 443 -15.68 -5.71 -19.22
CA LEU A 443 -14.25 -5.49 -19.38
C LEU A 443 -14.07 -4.04 -19.83
N LEU A 444 -13.44 -3.21 -19.00
CA LEU A 444 -12.81 -2.00 -19.47
C LEU A 444 -11.80 -2.44 -20.54
N SER A 445 -12.10 -2.12 -21.79
CA SER A 445 -11.62 -2.87 -22.95
C SER A 445 -10.13 -2.69 -23.29
N ASP A 446 -9.32 -2.14 -22.39
CA ASP A 446 -7.87 -1.94 -22.57
C ASP A 446 -7.18 -1.89 -21.19
N LEU A 447 -6.56 -3.00 -20.77
CA LEU A 447 -6.01 -3.26 -19.41
C LEU A 447 -5.01 -2.19 -18.90
N ARG A 448 -4.37 -1.44 -19.80
CA ARG A 448 -3.48 -0.32 -19.48
C ARG A 448 -4.23 0.93 -19.03
N HIS A 449 -5.48 1.12 -19.46
CA HIS A 449 -6.30 2.24 -19.03
C HIS A 449 -6.86 2.03 -17.61
N ASP A 450 -6.88 0.78 -17.12
CA ASP A 450 -7.54 0.40 -15.88
C ASP A 450 -6.73 0.77 -14.63
N VAL A 451 -5.40 0.57 -14.65
CA VAL A 451 -4.53 0.99 -13.53
C VAL A 451 -4.50 2.51 -13.40
N PHE A 452 -4.43 3.23 -14.52
CA PHE A 452 -4.40 4.70 -14.56
C PHE A 452 -5.74 5.28 -14.08
N ALA A 453 -6.85 4.69 -14.53
CA ALA A 453 -8.20 5.01 -14.09
C ALA A 453 -8.38 4.75 -12.59
N ALA A 454 -8.01 3.56 -12.10
CA ALA A 454 -8.15 3.16 -10.71
C ALA A 454 -7.31 4.04 -9.79
N SER A 455 -6.03 4.25 -10.09
CA SER A 455 -5.17 5.13 -9.30
C SER A 455 -5.65 6.57 -9.30
N SER A 456 -6.28 7.04 -10.38
CA SER A 456 -6.86 8.38 -10.44
C SER A 456 -8.19 8.49 -9.70
N ALA A 457 -8.99 7.43 -9.71
CA ALA A 457 -10.17 7.30 -8.87
C ALA A 457 -9.80 7.34 -7.38
N ILE A 458 -8.79 6.59 -6.96
CA ILE A 458 -8.26 6.58 -5.59
C ILE A 458 -7.77 7.99 -5.21
N GLU A 459 -6.95 8.64 -6.04
CA GLU A 459 -6.50 10.02 -5.80
C GLU A 459 -7.67 11.00 -5.69
N GLY A 460 -8.63 10.95 -6.63
CA GLY A 460 -9.78 11.84 -6.65
C GLY A 460 -10.65 11.71 -5.41
N LEU A 461 -11.00 10.48 -5.04
CA LEU A 461 -11.76 10.20 -3.83
C LEU A 461 -11.00 10.59 -2.56
N ALA A 462 -9.68 10.36 -2.51
CA ALA A 462 -8.86 10.77 -1.38
C ALA A 462 -8.79 12.29 -1.21
N ARG A 463 -8.64 13.02 -2.31
CA ARG A 463 -8.65 14.49 -2.33
C ARG A 463 -10.02 15.04 -1.94
N LEU A 464 -11.09 14.45 -2.46
CA LEU A 464 -12.45 14.84 -2.10
C LEU A 464 -12.73 14.58 -0.62
N TYR A 465 -12.32 13.42 -0.08
CA TYR A 465 -12.43 13.12 1.34
C TYR A 465 -11.70 14.15 2.22
N ARG A 466 -10.51 14.61 1.80
CA ARG A 466 -9.79 15.67 2.52
C ARG A 466 -10.53 17.00 2.52
N ALA A 467 -11.14 17.36 1.40
CA ALA A 467 -11.89 18.62 1.28
C ALA A 467 -13.28 18.53 1.95
N TYR A 468 -13.91 17.36 1.91
CA TYR A 468 -15.25 17.09 2.40
C TYR A 468 -15.32 15.67 2.97
N PRO A 469 -15.05 15.50 4.28
CA PRO A 469 -14.92 14.17 4.88
C PRO A 469 -16.24 13.39 4.91
N HIS A 470 -16.30 12.30 4.12
CA HIS A 470 -17.38 11.32 4.10
C HIS A 470 -16.81 9.91 4.06
N GLU A 471 -17.18 9.06 5.01
CA GLU A 471 -16.67 7.68 5.09
C GLU A 471 -16.88 6.85 3.80
N PRO A 472 -18.00 6.97 3.05
CA PRO A 472 -18.15 6.28 1.77
C PRO A 472 -17.04 6.59 0.74
N LEU A 473 -16.50 7.82 0.74
CA LEU A 473 -15.40 8.20 -0.16
C LEU A 473 -14.11 7.48 0.22
N ARG A 474 -13.80 7.44 1.52
CA ARG A 474 -12.64 6.75 2.07
C ARG A 474 -12.74 5.25 1.84
N GLU A 475 -13.86 4.64 2.19
CA GLU A 475 -14.10 3.21 1.99
C GLU A 475 -14.03 2.83 0.51
N GLY A 476 -14.64 3.63 -0.38
CA GLY A 476 -14.60 3.40 -1.81
C GLY A 476 -13.19 3.41 -2.38
N ALA A 477 -12.37 4.40 -2.00
CA ALA A 477 -10.97 4.47 -2.39
C ALA A 477 -10.16 3.25 -1.91
N LEU A 478 -10.35 2.83 -0.66
CA LEU A 478 -9.66 1.66 -0.10
C LEU A 478 -10.10 0.35 -0.77
N ARG A 479 -11.40 0.19 -1.09
CA ARG A 479 -11.93 -0.96 -1.83
C ARG A 479 -11.34 -1.04 -3.24
N MET A 480 -11.25 0.10 -3.95
CA MET A 480 -10.59 0.17 -5.27
C MET A 480 -9.10 -0.20 -5.18
N MET A 481 -8.41 0.22 -4.13
CA MET A 481 -7.00 -0.16 -3.92
C MET A 481 -6.84 -1.66 -3.62
N GLN A 482 -7.72 -2.23 -2.80
CA GLN A 482 -7.73 -3.67 -2.54
C GLN A 482 -7.96 -4.46 -3.83
N TRP A 483 -8.91 -4.03 -4.66
CA TRP A 483 -9.15 -4.62 -5.99
C TRP A 483 -7.91 -4.53 -6.88
N LEU A 484 -7.30 -3.34 -6.99
CA LEU A 484 -6.10 -3.12 -7.81
C LEU A 484 -4.96 -4.07 -7.38
N ARG A 485 -4.74 -4.20 -6.08
CA ARG A 485 -3.73 -5.11 -5.51
C ARG A 485 -4.05 -6.58 -5.82
N LEU A 486 -5.28 -7.03 -5.58
CA LEU A 486 -5.69 -8.41 -5.82
C LEU A 486 -5.58 -8.80 -7.31
N TRP A 487 -5.92 -7.87 -8.20
CA TRP A 487 -5.83 -8.08 -9.64
C TRP A 487 -4.39 -8.25 -10.12
N GLN A 488 -3.44 -7.41 -9.65
CA GLN A 488 -2.02 -7.54 -9.98
C GLN A 488 -1.40 -8.82 -9.42
N LEU A 489 -1.91 -9.30 -8.30
CA LEU A 489 -1.43 -10.50 -7.64
C LEU A 489 -1.95 -11.79 -8.32
N ASN A 490 -3.23 -11.85 -8.73
CA ASN A 490 -3.82 -13.05 -9.37
C ASN A 490 -3.22 -13.38 -10.75
N THR A 491 -2.74 -12.38 -11.46
CA THR A 491 -2.14 -12.51 -12.80
C THR A 491 -0.71 -13.05 -12.80
N THR A 492 -0.15 -13.32 -11.60
CA THR A 492 1.12 -14.06 -11.43
C THR A 492 0.94 -15.59 -11.40
N MET A 493 -0.30 -16.08 -11.25
CA MET A 493 -0.60 -17.49 -10.94
C MET A 493 -1.19 -18.28 -12.13
N GLU A 494 -1.60 -17.60 -13.19
CA GLU A 494 -2.14 -18.21 -14.41
C GLU A 494 -1.42 -17.59 -15.60
N GLY A 495 -1.02 -18.38 -16.59
CA GLY A 495 -0.43 -17.92 -17.86
C GLY A 495 -1.40 -17.14 -18.75
N LEU A 496 -2.22 -16.27 -18.15
CA LEU A 496 -3.22 -15.43 -18.76
C LEU A 496 -3.07 -14.01 -18.19
N GLY A 497 -2.42 -13.13 -18.95
CA GLY A 497 -2.68 -11.68 -18.89
C GLY A 497 -1.53 -10.79 -18.44
N GLU A 498 -1.40 -9.68 -19.17
CA GLU A 498 -0.39 -8.60 -19.15
C GLU A 498 -0.31 -7.79 -17.82
N ALA A 499 -0.98 -8.24 -16.76
CA ALA A 499 -1.19 -7.49 -15.51
C ALA A 499 -0.23 -7.87 -14.37
N GLY A 500 0.29 -9.12 -14.38
CA GLY A 500 1.35 -9.55 -13.45
C GLY A 500 2.70 -8.86 -13.74
N GLU A 501 2.73 -8.05 -14.78
CA GLU A 501 3.90 -7.35 -15.33
C GLU A 501 4.17 -6.01 -14.62
N VAL A 502 3.20 -5.50 -13.87
CA VAL A 502 3.27 -4.21 -13.13
C VAL A 502 4.16 -4.30 -11.87
N LEU A 503 4.33 -5.50 -11.30
CA LEU A 503 5.22 -5.78 -10.16
C LEU A 503 6.42 -6.68 -10.51
N ALA A 504 6.56 -7.07 -11.79
CA ALA A 504 7.45 -8.17 -12.17
C ALA A 504 8.96 -7.88 -12.02
N GLY A 505 9.37 -6.61 -11.88
CA GLY A 505 10.79 -6.25 -11.71
C GLY A 505 11.70 -6.80 -12.84
N ASP A 506 13.01 -6.72 -12.61
CA ASP A 506 14.01 -7.12 -13.60
C ASP A 506 13.84 -8.59 -14.04
N GLY A 507 13.69 -8.79 -15.35
CA GLY A 507 13.65 -10.11 -15.97
C GLY A 507 12.34 -10.46 -16.71
N ASN A 508 11.27 -9.68 -16.54
CA ASN A 508 10.05 -9.86 -17.34
C ASN A 508 10.06 -8.94 -18.58
N PRO A 509 10.08 -9.48 -19.82
CA PRO A 509 10.15 -8.67 -21.05
C PRO A 509 8.88 -7.85 -21.34
N LYS A 510 7.82 -7.97 -20.55
CA LYS A 510 6.51 -7.37 -20.84
C LYS A 510 6.05 -6.22 -19.91
N GLY A 511 6.75 -5.93 -18.81
CA GLY A 511 6.35 -4.87 -17.86
C GLY A 511 6.48 -3.42 -18.38
N PHE A 512 5.62 -2.54 -17.84
CA PHE A 512 5.52 -1.12 -18.23
C PHE A 512 5.84 -0.16 -17.07
N VAL A 513 6.76 0.78 -17.28
CA VAL A 513 7.25 1.72 -16.25
C VAL A 513 6.12 2.56 -15.66
N ASP A 514 5.31 3.15 -16.54
CA ASP A 514 4.22 4.06 -16.22
C ASP A 514 3.08 3.38 -15.47
N ALA A 515 2.76 2.12 -15.79
CA ALA A 515 1.79 1.34 -15.03
C ALA A 515 2.28 1.08 -13.58
N SER A 516 3.56 0.75 -13.39
CA SER A 516 4.15 0.55 -12.06
C SER A 516 4.16 1.85 -11.24
N VAL A 517 4.46 2.99 -11.88
CA VAL A 517 4.38 4.32 -11.27
C VAL A 517 2.96 4.64 -10.82
N GLU A 518 1.97 4.37 -11.66
CA GLU A 518 0.56 4.62 -11.33
C GLU A 518 0.06 3.71 -10.21
N ALA A 519 0.47 2.45 -10.17
CA ALA A 519 0.17 1.53 -9.07
C ALA A 519 0.76 2.04 -7.74
N ALA A 520 2.01 2.52 -7.76
CA ALA A 520 2.61 3.16 -6.59
C ALA A 520 1.83 4.41 -6.15
N ARG A 521 1.46 5.28 -7.09
CA ARG A 521 0.67 6.49 -6.81
C ARG A 521 -0.65 6.16 -6.11
N GLY A 522 -1.40 5.18 -6.62
CA GLY A 522 -2.66 4.75 -6.01
C GLY A 522 -2.47 4.26 -4.57
N ALA A 523 -1.44 3.44 -4.33
CA ALA A 523 -1.14 2.92 -3.02
C ALA A 523 -0.68 3.99 -2.01
N LEU A 524 0.07 5.00 -2.46
CA LEU A 524 0.45 6.14 -1.61
C LEU A 524 -0.77 6.97 -1.19
N TRP A 525 -1.73 7.20 -2.10
CA TRP A 525 -2.99 7.86 -1.73
C TRP A 525 -3.84 7.01 -0.78
N ALA A 526 -3.88 5.69 -0.97
CA ALA A 526 -4.54 4.79 -0.01
C ALA A 526 -3.85 4.81 1.37
N PHE A 527 -2.51 4.86 1.41
CA PHE A 527 -1.74 4.99 2.64
C PHE A 527 -2.05 6.29 3.40
N LEU A 528 -2.31 7.39 2.68
CA LEU A 528 -2.73 8.65 3.28
C LEU A 528 -4.14 8.59 3.90
N LEU A 529 -5.02 7.75 3.36
CA LEU A 529 -6.39 7.54 3.89
C LEU A 529 -6.43 6.54 5.04
N GLN A 530 -5.60 5.51 4.97
CA GLN A 530 -5.45 4.48 5.98
C GLN A 530 -3.96 4.19 6.12
N ARG A 531 -3.40 4.54 7.28
CA ARG A 531 -1.97 4.37 7.65
C ARG A 531 -1.55 2.90 7.80
N ASP A 532 -2.02 2.04 6.92
CA ASP A 532 -1.69 0.63 6.84
C ASP A 532 -0.36 0.47 6.09
N ALA A 533 0.65 -0.05 6.79
CA ALA A 533 1.99 -0.23 6.27
C ALA A 533 2.04 -1.14 5.03
N ARG A 534 1.02 -1.97 4.78
CA ARG A 534 0.91 -2.80 3.58
C ARG A 534 0.77 -1.97 2.30
N TRP A 535 0.09 -0.82 2.36
CA TRP A 535 -0.02 0.10 1.22
C TRP A 535 1.33 0.75 0.91
N PHE A 536 2.06 1.14 1.95
CA PHE A 536 3.41 1.67 1.80
C PHE A 536 4.38 0.61 1.22
N ALA A 537 4.30 -0.64 1.68
CA ALA A 537 5.10 -1.75 1.14
C ALA A 537 4.82 -2.02 -0.34
N TYR A 538 3.54 -2.06 -0.72
CA TYR A 538 3.17 -2.22 -2.12
C TYR A 538 3.64 -1.04 -2.99
N ALA A 539 3.49 0.19 -2.51
CA ALA A 539 4.00 1.37 -3.21
C ALA A 539 5.52 1.29 -3.43
N THR A 540 6.24 0.84 -2.41
CA THR A 540 7.69 0.62 -2.47
C THR A 540 8.05 -0.40 -3.55
N GLN A 541 7.42 -1.57 -3.53
CA GLN A 541 7.64 -2.61 -4.54
C GLN A 541 7.35 -2.13 -5.96
N ALA A 542 6.24 -1.43 -6.17
CA ALA A 542 5.87 -0.86 -7.46
C ALA A 542 6.87 0.21 -7.94
N LEU A 543 7.39 1.04 -7.04
CA LEU A 543 8.45 1.99 -7.36
C LEU A 543 9.77 1.30 -7.70
N HIS A 544 10.15 0.23 -7.01
CA HIS A 544 11.35 -0.53 -7.35
C HIS A 544 11.21 -1.20 -8.71
N ALA A 545 10.02 -1.74 -9.03
CA ALA A 545 9.73 -2.25 -10.35
C ALA A 545 9.87 -1.15 -11.42
N ALA A 546 9.30 0.04 -11.19
CA ALA A 546 9.47 1.17 -12.10
C ALA A 546 10.94 1.62 -12.23
N GLY A 547 11.67 1.67 -11.11
CA GLY A 547 13.05 2.12 -11.01
C GLY A 547 14.06 1.19 -11.68
N GLY A 548 13.80 -0.13 -11.72
CA GLY A 548 14.64 -1.10 -12.45
C GLY A 548 14.72 -0.81 -13.95
N TYR A 549 13.66 -0.24 -14.53
CA TYR A 549 13.66 0.18 -15.94
C TYR A 549 14.40 1.50 -16.21
N LEU A 550 14.77 2.23 -15.15
CA LEU A 550 15.49 3.51 -15.21
C LEU A 550 16.98 3.36 -14.89
N ASP A 551 17.50 2.14 -14.80
CA ASP A 551 18.92 1.88 -14.55
C ASP A 551 19.79 2.49 -15.67
N PRO A 552 20.69 3.45 -15.36
CA PRO A 552 21.61 4.05 -16.32
C PRO A 552 22.44 3.04 -17.10
N LEU A 553 22.73 1.88 -16.51
CA LEU A 553 23.57 0.84 -17.10
C LEU A 553 22.81 -0.04 -18.11
N ALA A 554 21.48 -0.14 -17.99
CA ALA A 554 20.64 -0.95 -18.88
C ALA A 554 20.16 -0.17 -20.12
N GLY A 555 20.28 1.17 -20.11
CA GLY A 555 19.72 2.06 -21.13
C GLY A 555 18.20 2.12 -21.09
N PHE A 556 17.60 3.27 -21.42
CA PHE A 556 16.13 3.39 -21.42
C PHE A 556 15.55 2.55 -22.57
N PRO A 557 14.83 1.45 -22.31
CA PRO A 557 14.30 0.64 -23.39
C PRO A 557 13.14 1.39 -24.05
N SER A 558 13.34 1.78 -25.30
CA SER A 558 12.39 2.55 -26.12
C SER A 558 11.00 1.90 -26.31
N ALA A 559 10.81 0.66 -25.84
CA ALA A 559 9.62 -0.16 -26.05
C ALA A 559 8.81 -0.51 -24.78
N LYS A 560 9.16 -0.02 -23.58
CA LYS A 560 8.52 -0.44 -22.31
C LYS A 560 7.60 0.59 -21.65
N LEU A 561 6.99 1.48 -22.43
CA LEU A 561 5.99 2.42 -21.91
C LEU A 561 4.60 2.03 -22.42
N ALA A 562 3.60 2.00 -21.52
CA ALA A 562 2.21 1.84 -21.92
C ALA A 562 1.74 3.05 -22.74
N TYR A 563 2.29 4.23 -22.46
CA TYR A 563 2.11 5.47 -23.21
C TYR A 563 3.42 5.95 -23.85
N PRO A 564 3.43 6.35 -25.14
CA PRO A 564 4.66 6.73 -25.84
C PRO A 564 5.19 8.12 -25.45
N ASP A 565 5.03 8.55 -24.20
CA ASP A 565 5.56 9.80 -23.66
C ASP A 565 6.50 9.53 -22.46
N HIS A 566 7.78 9.61 -22.77
CA HIS A 566 8.86 9.35 -21.85
C HIS A 566 9.02 10.48 -20.81
N VAL A 567 8.73 11.72 -21.20
CA VAL A 567 8.80 12.89 -20.30
C VAL A 567 7.77 12.73 -19.18
N HIS A 568 6.54 12.34 -19.56
CA HIS A 568 5.48 12.10 -18.59
C HIS A 568 5.84 10.98 -17.61
N ALA A 569 6.30 9.83 -18.13
CA ALA A 569 6.65 8.68 -17.29
C ALA A 569 7.77 9.01 -16.27
N LEU A 570 8.84 9.68 -16.72
CA LEU A 570 9.94 10.12 -15.85
C LEU A 570 9.47 11.12 -14.80
N ALA A 571 8.67 12.11 -15.20
CA ALA A 571 8.13 13.11 -14.29
C ALA A 571 7.21 12.49 -13.23
N MET A 572 6.37 11.54 -13.63
CA MET A 572 5.46 10.83 -12.73
C MET A 572 6.22 9.89 -11.79
N PHE A 573 7.27 9.20 -12.26
CA PHE A 573 8.16 8.42 -11.41
C PHE A 573 8.79 9.29 -10.33
N LEU A 574 9.39 10.42 -10.71
CA LEU A 574 10.03 11.35 -9.79
C LEU A 574 9.03 11.87 -8.75
N ARG A 575 7.83 12.27 -9.15
CA ARG A 575 6.78 12.71 -8.21
C ARG A 575 6.29 11.61 -7.28
N ALA A 576 6.14 10.38 -7.79
CA ALA A 576 5.74 9.23 -6.98
C ALA A 576 6.83 8.87 -5.95
N TYR A 577 8.11 8.95 -6.34
CA TYR A 577 9.25 8.81 -5.42
C TYR A 577 9.24 9.88 -4.32
N LEU A 578 9.02 11.15 -4.65
CA LEU A 578 8.97 12.22 -3.64
C LEU A 578 7.78 12.07 -2.67
N HIS A 579 6.61 11.64 -3.17
CA HIS A 579 5.46 11.30 -2.33
C HIS A 579 5.77 10.11 -1.42
N TRP A 580 6.38 9.06 -1.96
CA TRP A 580 6.82 7.91 -1.17
C TRP A 580 7.80 8.30 -0.07
N LEU A 581 8.78 9.15 -0.40
CA LEU A 581 9.79 9.60 0.55
C LEU A 581 9.16 10.40 1.71
N LEU A 582 8.18 11.26 1.42
CA LEU A 582 7.39 11.97 2.43
C LEU A 582 6.39 11.09 3.19
N SER A 583 6.11 9.89 2.68
CA SER A 583 5.27 8.93 3.38
C SER A 583 6.04 8.20 4.50
N ILE A 584 7.38 8.18 4.46
CA ILE A 584 8.23 7.57 5.50
C ILE A 584 7.99 8.25 6.87
N PRO A 585 8.07 9.60 7.02
CA PRO A 585 7.74 10.24 8.29
C PRO A 585 6.32 9.96 8.77
N ALA A 586 5.36 9.83 7.85
CA ALA A 586 3.95 9.62 8.18
C ALA A 586 3.62 8.20 8.69
N LEU A 587 4.60 7.31 8.75
CA LEU A 587 4.51 6.05 9.50
C LEU A 587 4.58 6.29 11.01
N ALA A 588 5.13 7.43 11.46
CA ALA A 588 5.13 7.79 12.87
C ALA A 588 3.75 8.28 13.32
N PRO A 589 3.26 7.85 14.50
CA PRO A 589 1.99 8.33 15.05
C PRO A 589 1.95 9.85 15.15
N GLY A 590 0.85 10.46 14.71
CA GLY A 590 0.64 11.91 14.80
C GLY A 590 1.40 12.75 13.77
N VAL A 591 2.14 12.13 12.84
CA VAL A 591 2.77 12.84 11.71
C VAL A 591 1.86 12.82 10.49
N GLU A 592 1.47 14.00 10.03
CA GLU A 592 0.65 14.17 8.83
C GLU A 592 1.45 14.83 7.72
N CYS A 593 1.63 14.15 6.59
CA CYS A 593 2.33 14.71 5.44
C CYS A 593 1.37 15.04 4.28
N ASP A 594 1.63 16.18 3.65
CA ASP A 594 1.00 16.62 2.41
C ASP A 594 2.04 16.53 1.27
N PRO A 595 1.89 15.54 0.38
CA PRO A 595 2.85 15.29 -0.69
C PRO A 595 2.82 16.34 -1.79
N ASP A 596 1.71 17.07 -1.96
CA ASP A 596 1.68 18.13 -2.97
C ASP A 596 2.49 19.32 -2.46
N LEU A 597 2.37 19.67 -1.18
CA LEU A 597 3.10 20.79 -0.56
C LEU A 597 4.55 20.45 -0.17
N LEU A 598 4.88 19.16 -0.17
CA LEU A 598 6.10 18.59 0.36
C LEU A 598 6.34 18.90 1.85
N VAL A 599 5.28 18.91 2.66
CA VAL A 599 5.35 19.28 4.09
C VAL A 599 4.88 18.16 4.99
N CYS A 600 5.43 18.09 6.19
CA CYS A 600 4.93 17.23 7.26
C CYS A 600 4.58 18.06 8.48
N ARG A 601 3.55 17.64 9.23
CA ARG A 601 3.04 18.31 10.42
C ARG A 601 3.06 17.33 11.58
N THR A 602 3.46 17.81 12.75
CA THR A 602 3.33 17.07 14.02
C THR A 602 3.00 18.06 15.13
N GLY A 603 1.81 17.93 15.70
CA GLY A 603 1.23 18.96 16.56
C GLY A 603 1.19 20.32 15.86
N ASN A 604 1.76 21.35 16.48
CA ASN A 604 1.80 22.71 15.93
C ASN A 604 3.00 22.98 15.01
N ARG A 605 3.90 22.01 14.82
CA ARG A 605 5.12 22.19 14.01
C ARG A 605 4.87 21.81 12.56
N ILE A 606 5.24 22.70 11.65
CA ILE A 606 5.21 22.47 10.21
C ILE A 606 6.65 22.32 9.74
N PHE A 607 6.97 21.16 9.20
CA PHE A 607 8.26 20.82 8.63
C PHE A 607 8.20 20.93 7.11
N VAL A 608 9.16 21.65 6.55
CA VAL A 608 9.25 21.98 5.12
C VAL A 608 10.62 21.59 4.56
N PRO A 609 10.75 21.43 3.23
CA PRO A 609 12.04 21.12 2.61
C PRO A 609 13.05 22.26 2.85
N GLU A 610 14.26 21.91 3.26
CA GLU A 610 15.39 22.84 3.33
C GLU A 610 16.60 22.25 2.61
N PRO A 611 16.99 22.79 1.43
CA PRO A 611 18.07 22.23 0.62
C PRO A 611 19.43 22.10 1.32
N SER A 612 19.73 23.01 2.25
CA SER A 612 20.95 23.00 3.05
C SER A 612 21.06 21.69 3.85
N LEU A 613 19.94 21.20 4.40
CA LEU A 613 19.88 19.96 5.17
C LEU A 613 20.18 18.74 4.30
N TRP A 614 19.63 18.70 3.08
CA TRP A 614 19.88 17.58 2.16
C TRP A 614 21.34 17.46 1.74
N ARG A 615 22.04 18.60 1.64
CA ARG A 615 23.47 18.67 1.27
C ARG A 615 24.39 18.42 2.45
N SER A 616 23.98 18.80 3.66
CA SER A 616 24.82 18.76 4.87
C SER A 616 24.62 17.50 5.71
N ILE A 617 23.43 16.89 5.68
CA ILE A 617 23.14 15.66 6.40
C ILE A 617 23.62 14.47 5.59
N ARG A 618 24.54 13.69 6.17
CA ARG A 618 24.92 12.37 5.66
C ARG A 618 24.38 11.31 6.60
N VAL A 619 23.65 10.36 6.03
CA VAL A 619 23.09 9.22 6.76
C VAL A 619 23.79 7.96 6.25
N GLU A 620 24.49 7.27 7.14
CA GLU A 620 25.15 6.00 6.83
C GLU A 620 24.57 4.88 7.71
N ALA A 621 24.07 3.83 7.07
CA ALA A 621 23.62 2.61 7.73
C ALA A 621 23.71 1.41 6.77
N ARG A 622 23.95 0.21 7.31
CA ARG A 622 23.94 -1.03 6.53
C ARG A 622 22.51 -1.30 6.04
N GLY A 623 22.33 -1.51 4.74
CA GLY A 623 21.00 -1.77 4.21
C GLY A 623 20.06 -0.56 4.21
N LEU A 624 20.61 0.66 4.31
CA LEU A 624 19.87 1.90 4.11
C LEU A 624 19.20 1.91 2.72
N ALA A 625 17.88 2.05 2.71
CA ALA A 625 17.09 2.19 1.49
C ALA A 625 16.97 3.65 1.07
N ASP A 626 16.52 4.54 1.98
CA ASP A 626 16.38 5.98 1.72
C ASP A 626 16.17 6.81 3.00
N TRP A 627 16.17 8.14 2.89
CA TRP A 627 15.90 9.06 4.01
C TRP A 627 15.39 10.44 3.54
N VAL A 628 14.73 11.18 4.44
CA VAL A 628 14.32 12.57 4.21
C VAL A 628 14.56 13.42 5.45
N ALA A 629 15.04 14.65 5.24
CA ALA A 629 15.19 15.65 6.28
C ALA A 629 14.36 16.89 5.91
N LEU A 630 13.57 17.38 6.87
CA LEU A 630 12.75 18.58 6.74
C LEU A 630 12.99 19.50 7.94
N ALA A 631 12.97 20.81 7.74
CA ALA A 631 13.18 21.80 8.80
C ALA A 631 11.85 22.41 9.26
N CYS A 632 11.72 22.70 10.55
CA CYS A 632 10.65 23.56 11.05
C CYS A 632 11.13 25.01 11.11
N PRO A 633 10.63 25.93 10.26
CA PRO A 633 11.14 27.31 10.23
C PRO A 633 10.92 28.08 11.54
N ALA A 634 9.90 27.70 12.31
CA ALA A 634 9.55 28.38 13.55
C ALA A 634 10.46 27.99 14.73
N THR A 635 10.88 26.72 14.81
CA THR A 635 11.67 26.20 15.94
C THR A 635 13.10 25.84 15.56
N HIS A 636 13.43 25.82 14.26
CA HIS A 636 14.68 25.29 13.70
C HIS A 636 14.90 23.79 13.94
N ASP A 637 13.88 23.07 14.46
CA ASP A 637 13.94 21.61 14.60
C ASP A 637 14.04 20.92 13.24
N ILE A 638 14.70 19.76 13.20
CA ILE A 638 14.82 18.93 11.99
C ILE A 638 14.03 17.64 12.20
N LEU A 639 13.08 17.37 11.31
CA LEU A 639 12.44 16.07 11.18
C LEU A 639 13.26 15.22 10.21
N LEU A 640 13.95 14.22 10.73
CA LEU A 640 14.71 13.24 9.96
C LEU A 640 13.95 11.91 9.98
N ALA A 641 13.62 11.37 8.81
CA ALA A 641 13.07 10.02 8.68
C ALA A 641 14.01 9.15 7.84
N VAL A 642 14.31 7.95 8.32
CA VAL A 642 15.25 7.01 7.72
C VAL A 642 14.58 5.67 7.53
N LEU A 643 14.72 5.09 6.34
CA LEU A 643 14.24 3.77 5.98
C LEU A 643 15.42 2.82 5.78
N THR A 644 15.44 1.74 6.56
CA THR A 644 16.48 0.70 6.52
C THR A 644 15.85 -0.66 6.18
N ASP A 645 16.64 -1.60 5.70
CA ASP A 645 16.25 -3.00 5.49
C ASP A 645 16.03 -3.79 6.80
N GLY A 646 16.18 -3.14 7.96
CA GLY A 646 16.01 -3.74 9.28
C GLY A 646 17.22 -4.53 9.79
N SER A 647 18.32 -4.58 9.04
CA SER A 647 19.58 -5.25 9.45
C SER A 647 20.51 -4.35 10.28
N SER A 648 20.24 -3.05 10.34
CA SER A 648 21.07 -2.06 11.03
C SER A 648 20.62 -1.77 12.45
N SER A 649 21.54 -1.91 13.41
CA SER A 649 21.34 -1.52 14.81
C SER A 649 21.83 -0.10 15.14
N ALA A 650 22.57 0.55 14.24
CA ALA A 650 23.07 1.92 14.41
C ALA A 650 23.04 2.70 13.09
N ILE A 651 22.63 3.97 13.15
CA ILE A 651 22.65 4.90 12.02
C ILE A 651 23.60 6.03 12.37
N LEU A 652 24.59 6.30 11.52
CA LEU A 652 25.43 7.48 11.66
C LEU A 652 24.77 8.65 10.93
N VAL A 653 24.53 9.74 11.66
CA VAL A 653 24.04 11.00 11.09
C VAL A 653 25.12 12.08 11.28
N GLU A 654 25.77 12.48 10.19
CA GLU A 654 26.71 13.60 10.19
C GLU A 654 25.99 14.85 9.70
N VAL A 655 25.97 15.93 10.49
CA VAL A 655 25.31 17.21 10.15
C VAL A 655 26.40 18.27 9.97
N GLY A 656 26.93 18.40 8.74
CA GLY A 656 27.94 19.40 8.38
C GLY A 656 29.34 19.24 9.01
N GLU A 657 30.23 20.21 8.80
CA GLU A 657 31.68 20.11 9.14
C GLU A 657 32.00 20.14 10.65
N HIS A 658 31.04 20.45 11.53
CA HIS A 658 31.31 20.69 12.96
C HIS A 658 30.39 19.99 13.96
N ARG A 659 29.46 19.11 13.54
CA ARG A 659 28.63 18.30 14.45
C ARG A 659 28.47 16.86 13.94
N ARG A 660 29.24 15.94 14.51
CA ARG A 660 28.97 14.50 14.40
C ARG A 660 28.00 14.10 15.50
N MET A 661 26.78 13.70 15.14
CA MET A 661 25.83 13.12 16.07
C MET A 661 25.70 11.63 15.77
N ALA A 662 26.47 10.80 16.47
CA ALA A 662 26.19 9.37 16.52
C ALA A 662 24.86 9.20 17.28
N THR A 663 23.75 9.04 16.54
CA THR A 663 22.45 8.78 17.15
C THR A 663 22.33 7.27 17.28
N ASP A 664 22.63 6.76 18.48
CA ASP A 664 22.35 5.37 18.79
C ASP A 664 20.83 5.17 18.67
N LEU A 665 20.41 4.30 17.76
CA LEU A 665 19.00 3.95 17.47
C LEU A 665 18.24 3.50 18.73
N ILE A 666 18.99 3.11 19.77
CA ILE A 666 18.52 2.53 21.03
C ILE A 666 18.70 3.52 22.21
N GLY A 667 19.53 4.56 22.06
CA GLY A 667 20.10 5.31 23.20
C GLY A 667 19.46 6.65 23.59
N GLY A 668 18.42 7.14 22.88
CA GLY A 668 17.59 8.25 23.37
C GLY A 668 18.29 9.61 23.59
N GLY A 669 19.35 9.93 22.84
CA GLY A 669 20.03 11.22 22.96
C GLY A 669 19.39 12.35 22.13
N THR A 670 18.80 13.33 22.81
CA THR A 670 18.44 14.71 22.35
C THR A 670 17.27 14.93 21.37
N GLY A 671 16.42 13.94 21.13
CA GLY A 671 15.21 14.12 20.31
C GLY A 671 14.08 13.16 20.66
N THR A 672 12.83 13.53 20.31
CA THR A 672 11.71 12.58 20.35
C THR A 672 11.95 11.55 19.25
N VAL A 673 12.25 10.31 19.63
CA VAL A 673 12.44 9.19 18.72
C VAL A 673 11.15 8.39 18.66
N TYR A 674 10.61 8.18 17.46
CA TYR A 674 9.59 7.16 17.21
C TYR A 674 10.29 5.97 16.54
N PRO A 675 10.85 5.02 17.32
CA PRO A 675 11.36 3.79 16.74
C PRO A 675 10.16 3.03 16.18
N LEU A 676 10.03 2.95 14.86
CA LEU A 676 8.98 2.18 14.23
C LEU A 676 9.52 0.78 13.95
N HIS A 677 8.82 -0.22 14.48
CA HIS A 677 9.11 -1.63 14.20
C HIS A 677 9.09 -1.92 12.70
N ALA A 678 9.72 -3.04 12.32
CA ALA A 678 9.87 -3.49 10.94
C ALA A 678 8.56 -3.41 10.14
N VAL A 679 8.59 -2.66 9.03
CA VAL A 679 7.56 -2.66 8.00
C VAL A 679 7.68 -3.98 7.21
N PRO A 680 6.63 -4.81 7.17
CA PRO A 680 6.66 -6.07 6.44
C PRO A 680 7.09 -5.89 4.99
N GLY A 681 8.18 -6.55 4.61
CA GLY A 681 8.73 -6.53 3.25
C GLY A 681 9.54 -5.30 2.84
N ILE A 682 9.83 -4.38 3.77
CA ILE A 682 10.69 -3.21 3.51
C ILE A 682 11.83 -3.09 4.54
N GLY A 683 11.59 -3.45 5.81
CA GLY A 683 12.58 -3.34 6.89
C GLY A 683 12.21 -2.31 7.96
N SER A 684 13.16 -1.80 8.74
CA SER A 684 12.89 -0.91 9.88
C SER A 684 12.87 0.57 9.50
N VAL A 685 11.98 1.34 10.13
CA VAL A 685 11.85 2.80 9.94
C VAL A 685 12.23 3.52 11.23
N GLY A 686 13.06 4.55 11.13
CA GLY A 686 13.33 5.47 12.23
C GLY A 686 12.82 6.86 11.89
N VAL A 687 12.03 7.47 12.77
CA VAL A 687 11.64 8.89 12.66
C VAL A 687 12.14 9.64 13.89
N TYR A 688 12.90 10.70 13.64
CA TYR A 688 13.61 11.49 14.63
C TYR A 688 13.25 12.96 14.49
N ILE A 689 12.99 13.63 15.61
CA ILE A 689 12.96 15.09 15.67
C ILE A 689 14.21 15.55 16.39
N LEU A 690 15.18 16.06 15.63
CA LEU A 690 16.43 16.62 16.14
C LEU A 690 16.17 18.07 16.54
N GLN A 691 16.40 18.41 17.80
CA GLN A 691 16.30 19.78 18.30
C GLN A 691 17.55 20.57 17.90
N ALA A 692 17.37 21.85 17.56
CA ALA A 692 18.44 22.75 17.11
C ALA A 692 19.51 23.05 18.17
#